data_AF-A0A1I3KZR5-F1
#
_entry.id   AF-A0A1I3KZR5-F1
#
_cell.length_a   1.000
_cell.length_b   1.000
_cell.length_c   1.000
_cell.angle_alpha   90.00
_cell.angle_beta   90.00
_cell.angle_gamma   90.00
#
_symmetry.space_group_name_H-M   'P 1'
#
loop_
_entity.id
_entity.type
_entity.pdbx_description
1 polymer ?
#
loop_
_entity_poly.entity_id
_entity_poly.type
_entity_poly.pdbx_seq_one_letter_code
_entity_poly.pdbx_strand_id
1 'polypeptide(L)'
;MKELDIKLNQYFGGKVVRKDLTKLVKGNAIVPMYVLEYLLGQYCATDDDQTIIEGVETVKSVISKHFVHRDEAQIVKSTVKEKGSHRIIDKVSVKLNDNKDQYEASFANLGLNKIPISGELVTQYQKLLTHGVWCILTLGYVSTDEKGSTPWVIESLKPIQISNINLEEYKEGRSHFTKEEWIDVLLQTMGLNPEEFTFRSKLLQLTRLVPFVENNYNLIELGPKGTGKSHIFSELSPHGILISGGEVTAAKLFVNNSSGEIGLVGYWDVVAYDEFAGKSKNTNRGLVDIMKNYMANKSFSRGTNVYGASASMVFVGNTDHSVPYMLKHSNLFDALPKDYYDTAFLDRIHAYLPGWEIQKLRNEMFSSDYGFIVDYLAEILKELRKEDRNNEYSKYFQLSNSITTRDKDGITKTLGGLLKVIYPDGVYTEEEIRELLEFAIECRKRVKLQLQSMDETFEEVDFSYIVKESGTVVTVDTLEVLEHLTPEPSASLFQNNESTDNTGFTVQPQIELTEGQKILRDNQTGISYSNLFGNYLAGATEIKITDPYVRLPYQLRNLMELLKLIAEKKTQDEEVKVHLTTTNNEDFVQDSKDAFEQMTMSLESVGILFTYEFDNFIHDRSIDLNNGWKIVLGRGLDIWQKTGGWFDINEYVQEKRLCKACEVTFVKKKDSTPNLEDTSKKMKAKTSKGKDNKQLYLVLAKEWFNEILEGKKTEEYRAFTDHNISRLGIIKDGAFVGCRQYETVKFQLGYTKAAPQMIVEVKEVVIEVDDGNAEMLTSDNCNFTIVLGEILEKTNC
;
A
#
# COMPACT_ATOMS: atom_id res chain seq x y z
N MET A 1 22.98 3.95 10.09
CA MET A 1 21.95 4.67 9.30
C MET A 1 21.58 3.79 8.11
N LYS A 2 20.28 3.65 7.75
CA LYS A 2 19.86 2.82 6.61
C LYS A 2 20.32 3.46 5.29
N GLU A 3 20.45 2.68 4.22
CA GLU A 3 20.84 3.20 2.90
C GLU A 3 19.87 4.27 2.39
N LEU A 4 18.57 4.07 2.61
CA LEU A 4 17.52 5.02 2.27
C LEU A 4 17.69 6.38 2.98
N ASP A 5 18.05 6.37 4.26
CA ASP A 5 18.25 7.59 5.05
C ASP A 5 19.47 8.39 4.56
N ILE A 6 20.55 7.70 4.16
CA ILE A 6 21.76 8.34 3.61
C ILE A 6 21.40 9.03 2.30
N LYS A 7 20.69 8.31 1.41
CA LYS A 7 20.21 8.84 0.13
C LYS A 7 19.28 10.04 0.33
N LEU A 8 18.38 9.95 1.30
CA LEU A 8 17.45 11.03 1.64
C LEU A 8 18.20 12.29 2.13
N ASN A 9 19.21 12.14 2.99
CA ASN A 9 20.05 13.26 3.44
C ASN A 9 20.92 13.85 2.31
N GLN A 10 21.37 13.02 1.35
CA GLN A 10 22.15 13.47 0.20
C GLN A 10 21.35 14.39 -0.73
N TYR A 11 20.12 14.02 -1.09
CA TYR A 11 19.31 14.76 -2.06
C TYR A 11 18.39 15.81 -1.43
N PHE A 12 18.07 15.68 -0.14
CA PHE A 12 17.13 16.56 0.57
C PHE A 12 17.71 17.13 1.88
N GLY A 13 19.04 17.31 1.95
CA GLY A 13 19.71 17.90 3.10
C GLY A 13 19.06 19.21 3.57
N GLY A 14 18.82 19.33 4.88
CA GLY A 14 18.13 20.47 5.49
C GLY A 14 16.61 20.51 5.32
N LYS A 15 16.02 19.54 4.61
CA LYS A 15 14.55 19.40 4.42
C LYS A 15 14.00 18.13 5.08
N VAL A 16 14.86 17.34 5.71
CA VAL A 16 14.57 16.05 6.32
C VAL A 16 15.05 16.05 7.77
N VAL A 17 14.37 15.30 8.61
CA VAL A 17 14.64 15.20 10.05
C VAL A 17 14.30 13.81 10.54
N ARG A 18 15.06 13.33 11.54
CA ARG A 18 14.74 12.08 12.24
C ARG A 18 13.43 12.21 13.02
N LYS A 19 12.51 11.28 12.80
CA LYS A 19 11.15 11.37 13.35
C LYS A 19 11.04 11.03 14.83
N ASP A 20 11.97 10.24 15.37
CA ASP A 20 12.05 9.92 16.80
C ASP A 20 12.36 11.15 17.68
N LEU A 21 13.13 12.12 17.17
CA LEU A 21 13.55 13.30 17.93
C LEU A 21 12.38 14.16 18.42
N THR A 22 11.28 14.19 17.67
CA THR A 22 10.08 14.92 18.08
C THR A 22 9.55 14.44 19.42
N LYS A 23 9.60 13.12 19.70
CA LYS A 23 9.18 12.52 20.97
C LYS A 23 10.08 12.95 22.13
N LEU A 24 11.39 13.09 21.87
CA LEU A 24 12.37 13.51 22.88
C LEU A 24 12.23 14.98 23.27
N VAL A 25 11.83 15.84 22.34
CA VAL A 25 11.66 17.28 22.56
C VAL A 25 10.28 17.63 23.11
N LYS A 26 9.21 16.96 22.64
CA LYS A 26 7.82 17.33 22.94
C LYS A 26 7.56 17.39 24.45
N GLY A 27 8.07 16.42 25.23
CA GLY A 27 7.91 16.40 26.69
C GLY A 27 6.45 16.67 27.11
N ASN A 28 6.25 17.68 27.97
CA ASN A 28 4.93 18.20 28.37
C ASN A 28 4.49 19.45 27.58
N ALA A 29 5.29 19.93 26.63
CA ALA A 29 5.02 21.17 25.93
C ALA A 29 3.92 20.96 24.86
N ILE A 30 2.88 21.79 24.91
CA ILE A 30 1.75 21.76 23.95
C ILE A 30 2.14 22.55 22.70
N VAL A 31 3.16 22.07 22.00
CA VAL A 31 3.69 22.66 20.77
C VAL A 31 3.28 21.77 19.59
N PRO A 32 2.76 22.35 18.48
CA PRO A 32 2.44 21.57 17.29
C PRO A 32 3.66 20.83 16.72
N MET A 33 3.46 19.62 16.18
CA MET A 33 4.57 18.77 15.72
C MET A 33 5.43 19.44 14.65
N TYR A 34 4.82 20.09 13.66
CA TYR A 34 5.54 20.79 12.59
C TYR A 34 6.45 21.93 13.11
N VAL A 35 6.10 22.57 14.23
CA VAL A 35 6.96 23.60 14.87
C VAL A 35 8.21 22.96 15.46
N LEU A 36 8.04 21.80 16.11
CA LEU A 36 9.16 21.04 16.66
C LEU A 36 10.09 20.54 15.55
N GLU A 37 9.51 19.99 14.47
CA GLU A 37 10.29 19.51 13.33
C GLU A 37 11.04 20.63 12.62
N TYR A 38 10.46 21.82 12.48
CA TYR A 38 11.17 22.97 11.91
C TYR A 38 12.37 23.37 12.78
N LEU A 39 12.21 23.44 14.10
CA LEU A 39 13.31 23.77 15.01
C LEU A 39 14.38 22.66 14.98
N LEU A 40 13.98 21.39 15.01
CA LEU A 40 14.90 20.26 14.88
C LEU A 40 15.62 20.28 13.52
N GLY A 41 14.94 20.64 12.43
CA GLY A 41 15.57 20.80 11.11
C GLY A 41 16.63 21.90 11.07
N GLN A 42 16.61 22.88 11.97
CA GLN A 42 17.65 23.92 12.05
C GLN A 42 18.89 23.50 12.84
N TYR A 43 18.71 22.72 13.91
CA TYR A 43 19.80 22.37 14.83
C TYR A 43 20.26 20.91 14.74
N CYS A 44 19.49 20.04 14.09
CA CYS A 44 19.71 18.60 14.00
C CYS A 44 19.71 18.07 12.55
N ALA A 45 19.94 18.93 11.54
CA ALA A 45 20.07 18.52 10.13
C ALA A 45 21.46 17.96 9.82
N THR A 46 21.85 16.91 10.54
CA THR A 46 23.14 16.21 10.42
C THR A 46 22.97 14.76 10.83
N ASP A 47 23.84 13.88 10.34
CA ASP A 47 23.91 12.47 10.72
C ASP A 47 24.85 12.20 11.92
N ASP A 48 25.55 13.22 12.40
CA ASP A 48 26.40 13.14 13.59
C ASP A 48 25.58 13.12 14.89
N ASP A 49 25.63 11.99 15.61
CA ASP A 49 24.85 11.76 16.83
C ASP A 49 25.16 12.77 17.94
N GLN A 50 26.42 13.23 18.07
CA GLN A 50 26.80 14.20 19.09
C GLN A 50 26.15 15.56 18.82
N THR A 51 26.22 16.04 17.57
CA THR A 51 25.57 17.27 17.15
C THR A 51 24.05 17.18 17.27
N ILE A 52 23.45 16.02 16.99
CA ILE A 52 22.01 15.80 17.20
C ILE A 52 21.63 15.96 18.68
N ILE A 53 22.40 15.38 19.61
CA ILE A 53 22.12 15.48 21.05
C ILE A 53 22.18 16.95 21.52
N GLU A 54 23.23 17.67 21.12
CA GLU A 54 23.38 19.09 21.44
C GLU A 54 22.27 19.96 20.80
N GLY A 55 21.87 19.63 19.58
CA GLY A 55 20.77 20.25 18.87
C GLY A 55 19.43 20.03 19.60
N VAL A 56 19.15 18.81 20.05
CA VAL A 56 17.94 18.47 20.82
C VAL A 56 17.86 19.28 22.12
N GLU A 57 18.95 19.37 22.88
CA GLU A 57 19.01 20.18 24.10
C GLU A 57 18.83 21.68 23.82
N THR A 58 19.39 22.17 22.72
CA THR A 58 19.19 23.54 22.25
C THR A 58 17.71 23.81 21.96
N VAL A 59 17.04 22.91 21.21
CA VAL A 59 15.61 23.04 20.90
C VAL A 59 14.76 23.00 22.17
N LYS A 60 15.02 22.09 23.10
CA LYS A 60 14.34 22.06 24.41
C LYS A 60 14.47 23.38 25.15
N SER A 61 15.68 23.96 25.17
CA SER A 61 15.95 25.26 25.79
C SER A 61 15.18 26.40 25.12
N VAL A 62 15.09 26.38 23.78
CA VAL A 62 14.35 27.38 23.00
C VAL A 62 12.86 27.31 23.32
N ILE A 63 12.28 26.11 23.33
CA ILE A 63 10.86 25.92 23.67
C ILE A 63 10.59 26.36 25.12
N SER A 64 11.38 25.90 26.09
CA SER A 64 11.13 26.20 27.51
C SER A 64 11.25 27.70 27.84
N LYS A 65 12.10 28.44 27.13
CA LYS A 65 12.36 29.87 27.41
C LYS A 65 11.48 30.81 26.61
N HIS A 66 11.10 30.43 25.40
CA HIS A 66 10.48 31.36 24.45
C HIS A 66 9.04 30.99 24.09
N PHE A 67 8.61 29.73 24.25
CA PHE A 67 7.23 29.36 23.94
C PHE A 67 6.26 29.98 24.94
N VAL A 68 5.25 30.68 24.43
CA VAL A 68 4.25 31.33 25.28
C VAL A 68 3.16 30.33 25.62
N HIS A 69 3.10 29.92 26.89
CA HIS A 69 1.95 29.23 27.46
C HIS A 69 0.88 30.24 27.88
N ARG A 70 -0.41 29.91 27.66
CA ARG A 70 -1.53 30.84 27.86
C ARG A 70 -1.69 31.28 29.32
N ASP A 71 -1.43 30.37 30.25
CA ASP A 71 -1.44 30.59 31.70
C ASP A 71 -0.27 31.48 32.16
N GLU A 72 0.85 31.48 31.44
CA GLU A 72 2.03 32.31 31.73
C GLU A 72 2.05 33.65 30.98
N ALA A 73 1.04 33.94 30.16
CA ALA A 73 1.02 35.11 29.28
C ALA A 73 1.28 36.45 30.01
N GLN A 74 0.78 36.62 31.24
CA GLN A 74 1.01 37.83 32.04
C GLN A 74 2.45 37.92 32.57
N ILE A 75 3.08 36.79 32.89
CA ILE A 75 4.47 36.72 33.33
C ILE A 75 5.39 37.10 32.16
N VAL A 76 5.10 36.59 30.96
CA VAL A 76 5.83 36.95 29.73
C VAL A 76 5.69 38.44 29.43
N LYS A 77 4.47 39.01 29.51
CA LYS A 77 4.26 40.46 29.35
C LYS A 77 5.06 41.29 30.34
N SER A 78 5.06 40.90 31.62
CA SER A 78 5.86 41.55 32.65
C SER A 78 7.36 41.48 32.31
N THR A 79 7.83 40.30 31.89
CA THR A 79 9.23 40.09 31.49
C THR A 79 9.66 40.99 30.34
N VAL A 80 8.82 41.13 29.31
CA VAL A 80 9.08 42.03 28.18
C VAL A 80 9.16 43.48 28.64
N LYS A 81 8.24 43.92 29.52
CA LYS A 81 8.22 45.27 30.07
C LYS A 81 9.49 45.57 30.89
N GLU A 82 9.87 44.69 31.80
CA GLU A 82 11.02 44.90 32.71
C GLU A 82 12.36 44.80 31.96
N LYS A 83 12.47 43.93 30.96
CA LYS A 83 13.69 43.79 30.14
C LYS A 83 13.76 44.74 28.94
N GLY A 84 12.67 45.44 28.63
CA GLY A 84 12.49 46.26 27.43
C GLY A 84 12.24 45.46 26.15
N SER A 85 12.85 44.27 25.99
CA SER A 85 12.64 43.39 24.83
C SER A 85 12.79 41.92 25.22
N HIS A 86 11.98 41.05 24.60
CA HIS A 86 12.04 39.62 24.84
C HIS A 86 11.63 38.81 23.61
N ARG A 87 12.38 37.73 23.34
CA ARG A 87 12.10 36.79 22.26
C ARG A 87 11.04 35.78 22.70
N ILE A 88 10.03 35.58 21.87
CA ILE A 88 8.91 34.69 22.13
C ILE A 88 8.56 33.84 20.89
N ILE A 89 7.84 32.75 21.12
CA ILE A 89 7.20 31.91 20.09
C ILE A 89 5.70 31.93 20.35
N ASP A 90 4.95 32.47 19.39
CA ASP A 90 3.50 32.59 19.44
C ASP A 90 2.90 32.49 18.03
N LYS A 91 1.62 32.18 17.93
CA LYS A 91 0.86 32.23 16.69
C LYS A 91 0.35 33.65 16.45
N VAL A 92 0.81 34.27 15.36
CA VAL A 92 0.53 35.66 15.02
C VAL A 92 -0.33 35.73 13.77
N SER A 93 -1.49 36.41 13.85
CA SER A 93 -2.31 36.80 12.70
C SER A 93 -2.29 38.30 12.52
N VAL A 94 -2.53 38.78 11.30
CA VAL A 94 -2.52 40.20 10.95
C VAL A 94 -3.82 40.54 10.21
N LYS A 95 -4.36 41.73 10.47
CA LYS A 95 -5.48 42.30 9.73
C LYS A 95 -5.16 43.73 9.32
N LEU A 96 -5.69 44.19 8.19
CA LEU A 96 -5.66 45.60 7.82
C LEU A 96 -6.72 46.35 8.64
N ASN A 97 -6.32 47.44 9.29
CA ASN A 97 -7.24 48.35 9.94
C ASN A 97 -7.44 49.58 9.04
N ASP A 98 -8.48 49.53 8.21
CA ASP A 98 -8.80 50.59 7.24
C ASP A 98 -9.05 51.96 7.89
N ASN A 99 -9.50 51.98 9.15
CA ASN A 99 -9.77 53.23 9.87
C ASN A 99 -8.48 53.96 10.30
N LYS A 100 -7.41 53.21 10.53
CA LYS A 100 -6.11 53.73 10.97
C LYS A 100 -5.03 53.65 9.89
N ASP A 101 -5.38 53.11 8.71
CA ASP A 101 -4.47 52.87 7.59
C ASP A 101 -3.17 52.14 8.01
N GLN A 102 -3.33 51.07 8.81
CA GLN A 102 -2.19 50.29 9.29
C GLN A 102 -2.53 48.80 9.41
N TYR A 103 -1.50 47.95 9.35
CA TYR A 103 -1.63 46.54 9.68
C TYR A 103 -1.53 46.33 11.19
N GLU A 104 -2.41 45.49 11.73
CA GLU A 104 -2.51 45.17 13.14
C GLU A 104 -2.40 43.67 13.37
N ALA A 105 -1.39 43.27 14.15
CA ALA A 105 -1.13 41.91 14.59
C ALA A 105 -1.91 41.53 15.86
N SER A 106 -2.28 40.26 15.94
CA SER A 106 -2.91 39.61 17.09
C SER A 106 -2.15 38.33 17.44
N PHE A 107 -1.95 38.12 18.74
CA PHE A 107 -1.16 37.05 19.34
C PHE A 107 -2.08 36.05 20.03
N ALA A 108 -2.04 34.78 19.60
CA ALA A 108 -2.99 33.77 20.07
C ALA A 108 -2.78 33.37 21.53
N ASN A 109 -1.53 33.20 21.97
CA ASN A 109 -1.24 32.74 23.33
C ASN A 109 -0.97 33.89 24.29
N LEU A 110 -0.22 34.91 23.84
CA LEU A 110 0.04 36.11 24.63
C LEU A 110 -1.23 36.97 24.80
N GLY A 111 -2.20 36.84 23.89
CA GLY A 111 -3.49 37.53 23.95
C GLY A 111 -3.39 39.04 23.71
N LEU A 112 -2.32 39.52 23.08
CA LEU A 112 -2.21 40.90 22.59
C LEU A 112 -2.97 41.02 21.28
N ASN A 113 -3.68 42.13 21.09
CA ASN A 113 -4.43 42.44 19.87
C ASN A 113 -4.16 43.88 19.46
N LYS A 114 -4.33 44.18 18.18
CA LYS A 114 -4.19 45.54 17.62
C LYS A 114 -2.77 46.09 17.74
N ILE A 115 -1.76 45.22 17.59
CA ILE A 115 -0.35 45.63 17.67
C ILE A 115 0.13 46.03 16.28
N PRO A 116 0.56 47.28 16.03
CA PRO A 116 1.05 47.70 14.72
C PRO A 116 2.18 46.80 14.22
N ILE A 117 2.13 46.45 12.94
CA ILE A 117 3.19 45.70 12.24
C ILE A 117 3.51 46.40 10.92
N SER A 118 4.78 46.35 10.50
CA SER A 118 5.23 47.00 9.28
C SER A 118 4.62 46.35 8.04
N GLY A 119 4.22 47.17 7.06
CA GLY A 119 3.69 46.68 5.79
C GLY A 119 4.72 45.85 5.00
N GLU A 120 6.02 46.10 5.17
CA GLU A 120 7.09 45.31 4.57
C GLU A 120 7.08 43.86 5.06
N LEU A 121 6.97 43.64 6.37
CA LEU A 121 6.85 42.29 6.95
C LEU A 121 5.59 41.58 6.47
N VAL A 122 4.48 42.30 6.34
CA VAL A 122 3.22 41.75 5.83
C VAL A 122 3.33 41.38 4.36
N THR A 123 3.98 42.21 3.55
CA THR A 123 4.22 41.94 2.12
C THR A 123 5.13 40.73 1.95
N GLN A 124 6.17 40.62 2.78
CA GLN A 124 7.09 39.49 2.79
C GLN A 124 6.40 38.19 3.26
N TYR A 125 5.52 38.28 4.26
CA TYR A 125 4.88 37.13 4.90
C TYR A 125 3.35 37.22 4.79
N GLN A 126 2.83 37.18 3.56
CA GLN A 126 1.39 37.36 3.28
C GLN A 126 0.49 36.37 4.05
N LYS A 127 1.00 35.18 4.40
CA LYS A 127 0.27 34.18 5.20
C LYS A 127 -0.19 34.71 6.56
N LEU A 128 0.47 35.73 7.12
CA LEU A 128 0.04 36.40 8.35
C LEU A 128 -1.37 36.99 8.23
N LEU A 129 -1.81 37.40 7.03
CA LEU A 129 -3.13 38.00 6.79
C LEU A 129 -4.30 37.00 6.83
N THR A 130 -4.02 35.71 7.04
CA THR A 130 -5.04 34.65 7.06
C THR A 130 -5.46 34.32 8.50
N HIS A 131 -5.21 33.10 8.97
CA HIS A 131 -5.56 32.62 10.31
C HIS A 131 -4.38 32.66 11.31
N GLY A 132 -3.26 33.25 10.87
CA GLY A 132 -2.03 33.42 11.63
C GLY A 132 -1.08 32.23 11.57
N VAL A 133 0.20 32.53 11.72
CA VAL A 133 1.32 31.60 11.55
C VAL A 133 2.14 31.59 12.84
N TRP A 134 2.67 30.42 13.21
CA TRP A 134 3.62 30.35 14.32
C TRP A 134 4.89 31.11 13.94
N CYS A 135 5.27 32.07 14.80
CA CYS A 135 6.40 32.94 14.56
C CYS A 135 7.34 32.88 15.75
N ILE A 136 8.64 32.93 15.44
CA ILE A 136 9.64 33.38 16.39
C ILE A 136 9.73 34.88 16.20
N LEU A 137 9.50 35.65 17.25
CA LEU A 137 9.55 37.10 17.18
C LEU A 137 10.22 37.70 18.41
N THR A 138 10.69 38.93 18.26
CA THR A 138 11.15 39.73 19.39
C THR A 138 10.12 40.83 19.64
N LEU A 139 9.52 40.79 20.82
CA LEU A 139 8.54 41.77 21.27
C LEU A 139 9.22 42.78 22.17
N GLY A 140 9.11 44.05 21.82
CA GLY A 140 9.59 45.18 22.59
C GLY A 140 8.46 45.86 23.37
N TYR A 141 8.83 46.55 24.44
CA TYR A 141 7.96 47.43 25.21
C TYR A 141 8.61 48.82 25.32
N VAL A 142 7.96 49.82 24.70
CA VAL A 142 8.37 51.22 24.75
C VAL A 142 7.27 52.02 25.44
N SER A 143 7.59 52.64 26.58
CA SER A 143 6.62 53.48 27.28
C SER A 143 6.23 54.67 26.42
N THR A 144 4.94 54.96 26.34
CA THR A 144 4.38 56.06 25.55
C THR A 144 3.29 56.77 26.34
N ASP A 145 3.33 58.10 26.31
CA ASP A 145 2.34 58.98 26.96
C ASP A 145 1.20 59.38 26.00
N GLU A 146 1.25 58.94 24.73
CA GLU A 146 0.25 59.27 23.72
C GLU A 146 -1.02 58.44 23.86
N LYS A 147 -2.17 59.10 24.04
CA LYS A 147 -3.48 58.46 24.12
C LYS A 147 -3.80 57.69 22.83
N GLY A 148 -4.02 56.37 22.98
CA GLY A 148 -4.44 55.49 21.89
C GLY A 148 -3.29 54.79 21.15
N SER A 149 -2.04 55.08 21.52
CA SER A 149 -0.87 54.31 21.11
C SER A 149 -0.70 53.07 21.99
N THR A 150 -0.14 52.00 21.42
CA THR A 150 0.20 50.80 22.18
C THR A 150 1.69 50.83 22.54
N PRO A 151 2.08 50.45 23.77
CA PRO A 151 3.48 50.38 24.16
C PRO A 151 4.20 49.17 23.57
N TRP A 152 3.47 48.24 22.96
CA TRP A 152 4.01 47.02 22.39
C TRP A 152 4.50 47.24 20.95
N VAL A 153 5.72 46.80 20.66
CA VAL A 153 6.34 46.92 19.33
C VAL A 153 6.86 45.55 18.90
N ILE A 154 6.59 45.17 17.65
CA ILE A 154 7.19 43.98 17.03
C ILE A 154 8.52 44.41 16.42
N GLU A 155 9.63 44.08 17.08
CA GLU A 155 10.98 44.47 16.63
C GLU A 155 11.46 43.61 15.46
N SER A 156 11.18 42.30 15.53
CA SER A 156 11.45 41.36 14.45
C SER A 156 10.44 40.23 14.50
N LEU A 157 10.10 39.68 13.33
CA LEU A 157 9.18 38.56 13.21
C LEU A 157 9.66 37.63 12.10
N LYS A 158 9.82 36.35 12.42
CA LYS A 158 10.15 35.30 11.47
C LYS A 158 9.17 34.13 11.62
N PRO A 159 8.38 33.81 10.58
CA PRO A 159 7.55 32.60 10.59
C PRO A 159 8.40 31.34 10.78
N ILE A 160 7.88 30.38 11.53
CA ILE A 160 8.39 29.01 11.68
C ILE A 160 7.90 28.22 10.48
N GLN A 161 8.41 28.57 9.30
CA GLN A 161 8.08 27.96 8.03
C GLN A 161 9.31 27.92 7.13
N ILE A 162 9.37 26.92 6.25
CA ILE A 162 10.43 26.85 5.25
C ILE A 162 10.24 27.96 4.24
N SER A 163 11.27 28.80 4.08
CA SER A 163 11.14 30.12 3.44
C SER A 163 11.05 30.04 1.91
N ASN A 164 11.64 29.01 1.30
CA ASN A 164 11.63 28.79 -0.15
C ASN A 164 11.36 27.30 -0.44
N ILE A 165 10.26 27.04 -1.16
CA ILE A 165 9.97 25.73 -1.75
C ILE A 165 10.34 25.79 -3.23
N ASN A 166 11.06 24.78 -3.72
CA ASN A 166 11.33 24.59 -5.13
C ASN A 166 10.74 23.24 -5.56
N LEU A 167 9.63 23.30 -6.29
CA LEU A 167 8.94 22.10 -6.75
C LEU A 167 9.78 21.29 -7.75
N GLU A 168 10.57 21.96 -8.59
CA GLU A 168 11.43 21.29 -9.58
C GLU A 168 12.57 20.54 -8.89
N GLU A 169 13.17 21.13 -7.83
CA GLU A 169 14.16 20.44 -7.00
C GLU A 169 13.56 19.20 -6.33
N TYR A 170 12.28 19.25 -5.92
CA TYR A 170 11.59 18.09 -5.36
C TYR A 170 11.38 16.97 -6.39
N LYS A 171 11.00 17.31 -7.62
CA LYS A 171 10.86 16.36 -8.73
C LYS A 171 12.20 15.77 -9.17
N GLU A 172 13.24 16.59 -9.24
CA GLU A 172 14.60 16.13 -9.54
C GLU A 172 15.08 15.17 -8.45
N GLY A 173 14.91 15.55 -7.18
CA GLY A 173 15.20 14.68 -6.03
C GLY A 173 14.45 13.35 -6.11
N ARG A 174 13.14 13.36 -6.43
CA ARG A 174 12.32 12.15 -6.64
C ARG A 174 12.93 11.19 -7.66
N SER A 175 13.50 11.70 -8.75
CA SER A 175 14.03 10.87 -9.85
C SER A 175 15.19 9.95 -9.44
N HIS A 176 15.84 10.26 -8.31
CA HIS A 176 16.92 9.43 -7.76
C HIS A 176 16.43 8.19 -7.00
N PHE A 177 15.12 8.08 -6.69
CA PHE A 177 14.55 7.01 -5.86
C PHE A 177 13.72 6.04 -6.71
N THR A 178 13.71 4.75 -6.33
CA THR A 178 12.73 3.80 -6.89
C THR A 178 11.32 4.08 -6.36
N LYS A 179 10.30 3.43 -6.93
CA LYS A 179 8.92 3.48 -6.43
C LYS A 179 8.85 3.11 -4.94
N GLU A 180 9.45 1.98 -4.58
CA GLU A 180 9.41 1.42 -3.23
C GLU A 180 10.13 2.33 -2.24
N GLU A 181 11.34 2.77 -2.58
CA GLU A 181 12.11 3.71 -1.75
C GLU A 181 11.34 5.01 -1.51
N TRP A 182 10.72 5.57 -2.55
CA TRP A 182 9.99 6.82 -2.44
C TRP A 182 8.74 6.70 -1.56
N ILE A 183 7.97 5.63 -1.75
CA ILE A 183 6.82 5.33 -0.90
C ILE A 183 7.27 5.17 0.56
N ASP A 184 8.40 4.51 0.80
CA ASP A 184 8.95 4.32 2.14
C ASP A 184 9.35 5.65 2.79
N VAL A 185 9.97 6.58 2.03
CA VAL A 185 10.25 7.95 2.49
C VAL A 185 8.97 8.69 2.86
N LEU A 186 7.89 8.56 2.08
CA LEU A 186 6.61 9.20 2.40
C LEU A 186 5.98 8.60 3.66
N LEU A 187 6.04 7.27 3.85
CA LEU A 187 5.57 6.61 5.07
C LEU A 187 6.40 7.02 6.30
N GLN A 188 7.73 7.07 6.19
CA GLN A 188 8.61 7.59 7.23
C GLN A 188 8.27 9.06 7.55
N THR A 189 7.98 9.87 6.53
CA THR A 189 7.54 11.27 6.69
C THR A 189 6.24 11.37 7.50
N MET A 190 5.31 10.43 7.29
CA MET A 190 4.09 10.28 8.07
C MET A 190 4.30 9.70 9.48
N GLY A 191 5.56 9.38 9.83
CA GLY A 191 5.95 8.80 11.11
C GLY A 191 5.73 7.28 11.20
N LEU A 192 5.51 6.60 10.08
CA LEU A 192 5.20 5.17 10.01
C LEU A 192 6.41 4.36 9.52
N ASN A 193 6.65 3.21 10.14
CA ASN A 193 7.71 2.27 9.75
C ASN A 193 7.27 1.46 8.52
N PRO A 194 7.83 1.67 7.32
CA PRO A 194 7.34 1.05 6.09
C PRO A 194 7.44 -0.47 6.06
N GLU A 195 8.33 -1.08 6.85
CA GLU A 195 8.55 -2.52 6.91
C GLU A 195 7.34 -3.29 7.51
N GLU A 196 6.50 -2.61 8.30
CA GLU A 196 5.30 -3.20 8.91
C GLU A 196 4.05 -3.10 8.02
N PHE A 197 4.17 -2.56 6.79
CA PHE A 197 3.04 -2.34 5.88
C PHE A 197 3.22 -3.07 4.55
N THR A 198 2.14 -3.72 4.09
CA THR A 198 2.02 -4.19 2.71
C THR A 198 1.86 -3.02 1.74
N PHE A 199 2.07 -3.23 0.43
CA PHE A 199 1.91 -2.17 -0.56
C PHE A 199 0.50 -1.56 -0.52
N ARG A 200 -0.53 -2.41 -0.42
CA ARG A 200 -1.91 -1.93 -0.24
C ARG A 200 -2.08 -1.09 1.01
N SER A 201 -1.49 -1.51 2.13
CA SER A 201 -1.55 -0.73 3.37
C SER A 201 -0.84 0.61 3.24
N LYS A 202 0.28 0.67 2.50
CA LYS A 202 0.97 1.92 2.18
C LYS A 202 0.08 2.83 1.31
N LEU A 203 -0.59 2.31 0.29
CA LEU A 203 -1.56 3.07 -0.52
C LEU A 203 -2.72 3.62 0.30
N LEU A 204 -3.28 2.84 1.23
CA LEU A 204 -4.32 3.32 2.16
C LEU A 204 -3.81 4.50 3.01
N GLN A 205 -2.57 4.47 3.49
CA GLN A 205 -1.97 5.61 4.20
C GLN A 205 -1.76 6.81 3.28
N LEU A 206 -1.15 6.61 2.11
CA LEU A 206 -0.87 7.69 1.15
C LEU A 206 -2.14 8.35 0.60
N THR A 207 -3.25 7.62 0.51
CA THR A 207 -4.54 8.19 0.09
C THR A 207 -5.04 9.27 1.05
N ARG A 208 -4.63 9.23 2.32
CA ARG A 208 -4.91 10.31 3.29
C ARG A 208 -4.20 11.62 2.95
N LEU A 209 -3.17 11.59 2.09
CA LEU A 209 -2.50 12.79 1.57
C LEU A 209 -3.20 13.39 0.35
N VAL A 210 -4.02 12.61 -0.37
CA VAL A 210 -4.72 13.06 -1.59
C VAL A 210 -5.55 14.34 -1.37
N PRO A 211 -6.32 14.50 -0.27
CA PRO A 211 -7.01 15.75 0.01
C PRO A 211 -6.12 17.00 0.00
N PHE A 212 -4.85 16.88 0.36
CA PHE A 212 -3.88 17.98 0.40
C PHE A 212 -3.32 18.34 -0.97
N VAL A 213 -3.26 17.38 -1.91
CA VAL A 213 -2.68 17.59 -3.25
C VAL A 213 -3.72 17.71 -4.36
N GLU A 214 -4.97 17.32 -4.12
CA GLU A 214 -6.07 17.42 -5.09
C GLU A 214 -7.12 18.44 -4.64
N ASN A 215 -7.64 19.24 -5.58
CA ASN A 215 -8.58 20.32 -5.27
C ASN A 215 -10.02 19.79 -5.17
N ASN A 216 -10.69 20.12 -4.06
CA ASN A 216 -12.06 19.69 -3.78
C ASN A 216 -12.21 18.17 -3.89
N TYR A 217 -11.32 17.45 -3.21
CA TYR A 217 -11.36 16.00 -3.09
C TYR A 217 -12.07 15.58 -1.80
N ASN A 218 -13.28 15.07 -1.96
CA ASN A 218 -14.12 14.54 -0.89
C ASN A 218 -13.77 13.07 -0.56
N LEU A 219 -13.26 12.83 0.64
CA LEU A 219 -12.86 11.52 1.15
C LEU A 219 -13.70 11.14 2.37
N ILE A 220 -14.10 9.87 2.48
CA ILE A 220 -14.64 9.32 3.72
C ILE A 220 -13.83 8.11 4.17
N GLU A 221 -13.50 8.04 5.45
CA GLU A 221 -12.84 6.91 6.07
C GLU A 221 -13.63 6.47 7.31
N LEU A 222 -14.20 5.27 7.26
CA LEU A 222 -14.86 4.64 8.40
C LEU A 222 -14.17 3.33 8.73
N GLY A 223 -13.99 3.06 10.02
CA GLY A 223 -13.40 1.80 10.49
C GLY A 223 -13.15 1.77 12.00
N PRO A 224 -12.50 0.72 12.52
CA PRO A 224 -12.26 0.56 13.96
C PRO A 224 -11.39 1.66 14.57
N LYS A 225 -11.50 1.84 15.89
CA LYS A 225 -10.66 2.78 16.66
C LYS A 225 -9.19 2.35 16.64
N GLY A 226 -8.28 3.32 16.72
CA GLY A 226 -6.84 3.07 16.86
C GLY A 226 -6.04 2.93 15.55
N THR A 227 -6.60 3.32 14.40
CA THR A 227 -5.95 3.22 13.07
C THR A 227 -5.33 4.55 12.59
N GLY A 228 -5.20 5.54 13.47
CA GLY A 228 -4.55 6.84 13.18
C GLY A 228 -5.31 7.78 12.24
N LYS A 229 -6.60 7.53 11.99
CA LYS A 229 -7.42 8.22 10.98
C LYS A 229 -7.41 9.76 11.08
N SER A 230 -7.52 10.29 12.29
CA SER A 230 -7.67 11.73 12.53
C SER A 230 -6.31 12.46 12.60
N HIS A 231 -5.23 11.74 12.97
CA HIS A 231 -3.92 12.32 13.26
C HIS A 231 -3.30 13.04 12.05
N ILE A 232 -3.45 12.48 10.85
CA ILE A 232 -2.88 13.05 9.62
C ILE A 232 -3.47 14.42 9.30
N PHE A 233 -4.77 14.61 9.52
CA PHE A 233 -5.45 15.87 9.20
C PHE A 233 -5.23 16.98 10.22
N SER A 234 -4.68 16.66 11.40
CA SER A 234 -4.33 17.66 12.43
C SER A 234 -2.84 17.98 12.50
N GLU A 235 -1.96 17.00 12.26
CA GLU A 235 -0.52 17.14 12.54
C GLU A 235 0.36 17.22 11.29
N LEU A 236 -0.09 16.72 10.13
CA LEU A 236 0.76 16.55 8.94
C LEU A 236 0.70 17.71 7.93
N SER A 237 -0.03 18.78 8.23
CA SER A 237 -0.06 19.97 7.37
C SER A 237 -0.59 21.19 8.11
N PRO A 238 0.06 22.37 7.98
CA PRO A 238 -0.51 23.63 8.45
C PRO A 238 -1.69 24.11 7.58
N HIS A 239 -2.01 23.45 6.47
CA HIS A 239 -3.13 23.77 5.58
C HIS A 239 -4.37 22.90 5.79
N GLY A 240 -4.35 22.03 6.81
CA GLY A 240 -5.49 21.22 7.24
C GLY A 240 -6.10 21.71 8.55
N ILE A 241 -7.43 21.63 8.67
CA ILE A 241 -8.13 21.81 9.94
C ILE A 241 -8.98 20.59 10.26
N LEU A 242 -8.83 20.08 11.49
CA LEU A 242 -9.67 19.02 12.04
C LEU A 242 -10.75 19.62 12.94
N ILE A 243 -12.01 19.27 12.66
CA ILE A 243 -13.17 19.71 13.44
C ILE A 243 -13.72 18.52 14.22
N SER A 244 -13.62 18.58 15.55
CA SER A 244 -14.15 17.57 16.45
C SER A 244 -15.61 17.85 16.81
N GLY A 245 -16.49 16.86 16.65
CA GLY A 245 -17.89 16.94 17.12
C GLY A 245 -18.85 17.58 16.10
N GLY A 246 -20.06 17.01 16.00
CA GLY A 246 -21.02 17.23 14.91
C GLY A 246 -21.68 18.61 14.80
N GLU A 247 -21.20 19.62 15.51
CA GLU A 247 -21.82 20.95 15.56
C GLU A 247 -21.00 21.98 14.78
N VAL A 248 -20.90 21.78 13.47
CA VAL A 248 -20.44 22.82 12.54
C VAL A 248 -21.65 23.52 11.96
N THR A 249 -21.65 24.86 12.02
CA THR A 249 -22.69 25.67 11.39
C THR A 249 -22.30 26.04 9.97
N ALA A 250 -23.30 26.28 9.10
CA ALA A 250 -23.06 26.81 7.75
C ALA A 250 -22.26 28.11 7.76
N ALA A 251 -22.46 28.95 8.79
CA ALA A 251 -21.70 30.19 8.94
C ALA A 251 -20.20 29.96 9.17
N LYS A 252 -19.85 28.96 10.00
CA LYS A 252 -18.46 28.63 10.28
C LYS A 252 -17.78 27.96 9.09
N LEU A 253 -18.51 27.10 8.37
CA LEU A 253 -17.93 26.36 7.24
C LEU A 253 -17.81 27.20 5.97
N PHE A 254 -18.88 27.94 5.61
CA PHE A 254 -18.99 28.60 4.30
C PHE A 254 -18.94 30.11 4.38
N VAL A 255 -19.94 30.75 4.99
CA VAL A 255 -19.98 32.21 5.10
C VAL A 255 -20.95 32.64 6.18
N ASN A 256 -20.51 33.58 7.01
CA ASN A 256 -21.39 34.22 7.97
C ASN A 256 -22.24 35.27 7.24
N ASN A 257 -23.56 35.05 7.17
CA ASN A 257 -24.45 35.96 6.45
C ASN A 257 -24.50 37.37 7.05
N SER A 258 -24.24 37.51 8.36
CA SER A 258 -24.28 38.79 9.09
C SER A 258 -23.00 39.61 8.91
N SER A 259 -21.81 39.00 9.07
CA SER A 259 -20.52 39.70 8.91
C SER A 259 -19.99 39.70 7.48
N GLY A 260 -20.39 38.71 6.68
CA GLY A 260 -19.88 38.48 5.34
C GLY A 260 -18.50 37.84 5.25
N GLU A 261 -17.94 37.45 6.39
CA GLU A 261 -16.68 36.71 6.45
C GLU A 261 -16.87 35.31 5.87
N ILE A 262 -15.98 34.95 4.95
CA ILE A 262 -15.86 33.58 4.43
C ILE A 262 -15.52 32.65 5.61
N GLY A 263 -16.02 31.42 5.56
CA GLY A 263 -15.78 30.38 6.54
C GLY A 263 -14.55 29.54 6.20
N LEU A 264 -14.40 28.40 6.88
CA LEU A 264 -13.20 27.55 6.80
C LEU A 264 -12.82 27.15 5.36
N VAL A 265 -13.79 26.83 4.50
CA VAL A 265 -13.49 26.36 3.13
C VAL A 265 -12.78 27.40 2.25
N GLY A 266 -12.83 28.68 2.62
CA GLY A 266 -12.13 29.73 1.88
C GLY A 266 -10.66 29.89 2.24
N TYR A 267 -10.19 29.27 3.34
CA TYR A 267 -8.83 29.49 3.85
C TYR A 267 -8.00 28.21 3.99
N TRP A 268 -8.66 27.06 4.13
CA TRP A 268 -8.00 25.78 4.34
C TRP A 268 -7.99 24.96 3.06
N ASP A 269 -6.89 24.24 2.81
CA ASP A 269 -6.82 23.31 1.68
C ASP A 269 -7.60 22.02 1.99
N VAL A 270 -7.66 21.65 3.27
CA VAL A 270 -8.41 20.48 3.77
C VAL A 270 -9.23 20.84 5.01
N VAL A 271 -10.51 20.49 4.99
CA VAL A 271 -11.41 20.55 6.15
C VAL A 271 -11.84 19.12 6.50
N ALA A 272 -11.35 18.61 7.63
CA ALA A 272 -11.63 17.27 8.11
C ALA A 272 -12.61 17.26 9.29
N TYR A 273 -13.59 16.37 9.25
CA TYR A 273 -14.54 16.10 10.33
C TYR A 273 -14.10 14.87 11.09
N ASP A 274 -13.77 15.04 12.37
CA ASP A 274 -13.47 13.92 13.26
C ASP A 274 -14.74 13.41 13.95
N GLU A 275 -14.72 12.12 14.28
CA GLU A 275 -15.86 11.39 14.83
C GLU A 275 -17.15 11.64 14.03
N PHE A 276 -17.07 11.76 12.71
CA PHE A 276 -18.22 12.12 11.87
C PHE A 276 -19.41 11.14 12.04
N ALA A 277 -19.13 9.88 12.37
CA ALA A 277 -20.12 8.86 12.67
C ALA A 277 -20.90 9.14 13.98
N GLY A 278 -22.17 8.77 14.00
CA GLY A 278 -23.07 8.83 15.15
C GLY A 278 -24.48 9.26 14.75
N LYS A 279 -25.43 8.31 14.71
CA LYS A 279 -26.84 8.55 14.35
C LYS A 279 -27.54 9.60 15.21
N SER A 280 -27.12 9.77 16.46
CA SER A 280 -27.70 10.71 17.44
C SER A 280 -27.14 12.13 17.37
N LYS A 281 -26.17 12.40 16.49
CA LYS A 281 -25.59 13.74 16.37
C LYS A 281 -26.60 14.72 15.80
N ASN A 282 -26.68 15.91 16.41
CA ASN A 282 -27.49 17.00 15.91
C ASN A 282 -26.87 17.54 14.61
N THR A 283 -27.63 17.46 13.52
CA THR A 283 -27.19 17.93 12.20
C THR A 283 -28.16 18.96 11.64
N ASN A 284 -27.71 19.69 10.63
CA ASN A 284 -28.50 20.72 9.97
C ASN A 284 -28.61 20.38 8.48
N ARG A 285 -29.80 19.98 8.04
CA ARG A 285 -30.09 19.68 6.64
C ARG A 285 -29.68 20.81 5.67
N GLY A 286 -29.89 22.07 6.05
CA GLY A 286 -29.49 23.21 5.23
C GLY A 286 -27.97 23.31 5.02
N LEU A 287 -27.16 22.88 5.99
CA LEU A 287 -25.72 22.76 5.81
C LEU A 287 -25.39 21.68 4.75
N VAL A 288 -26.03 20.51 4.85
CA VAL A 288 -25.80 19.39 3.92
C VAL A 288 -26.15 19.81 2.49
N ASP A 289 -27.24 20.57 2.30
CA ASP A 289 -27.63 21.05 0.98
C ASP A 289 -26.64 22.06 0.38
N ILE A 290 -26.03 22.92 1.20
CA ILE A 290 -24.93 23.80 0.75
C ILE A 290 -23.69 22.96 0.41
N MET A 291 -23.36 21.96 1.23
CA MET A 291 -22.24 21.05 0.98
C MET A 291 -22.41 20.29 -0.32
N LYS A 292 -23.62 19.82 -0.64
CA LYS A 292 -23.93 19.19 -1.93
C LYS A 292 -23.53 20.10 -3.11
N ASN A 293 -23.93 21.37 -3.09
CA ASN A 293 -23.55 22.28 -4.17
C ASN A 293 -22.03 22.47 -4.21
N TYR A 294 -21.42 22.74 -3.06
CA TYR A 294 -19.97 22.97 -2.95
C TYR A 294 -19.12 21.79 -3.43
N MET A 295 -19.44 20.58 -2.98
CA MET A 295 -18.72 19.35 -3.31
C MET A 295 -18.83 18.97 -4.79
N ALA A 296 -19.84 19.47 -5.50
CA ALA A 296 -20.01 19.24 -6.93
C ALA A 296 -19.37 20.35 -7.79
N ASN A 297 -19.53 21.61 -7.35
CA ASN A 297 -19.24 22.79 -8.19
C ASN A 297 -18.05 23.63 -7.70
N LYS A 298 -17.44 23.28 -6.56
CA LYS A 298 -16.39 24.08 -5.89
C LYS A 298 -16.88 25.49 -5.52
N SER A 299 -18.19 25.67 -5.37
CA SER A 299 -18.80 26.98 -5.14
C SER A 299 -19.99 26.92 -4.19
N PHE A 300 -20.22 28.01 -3.47
CA PHE A 300 -21.38 28.18 -2.60
C PHE A 300 -21.97 29.59 -2.75
N SER A 301 -23.27 29.72 -2.53
CA SER A 301 -24.00 30.97 -2.74
C SER A 301 -24.27 31.71 -1.43
N ARG A 302 -24.19 33.04 -1.48
CA ARG A 302 -24.70 33.95 -0.46
C ARG A 302 -25.59 35.00 -1.13
N GLY A 303 -26.90 34.92 -0.90
CA GLY A 303 -27.85 35.79 -1.59
C GLY A 303 -27.71 35.62 -3.10
N THR A 304 -27.31 36.68 -3.81
CA THR A 304 -27.09 36.69 -5.28
C THR A 304 -25.65 36.40 -5.71
N ASN A 305 -24.68 36.37 -4.80
CA ASN A 305 -23.26 36.20 -5.14
C ASN A 305 -22.82 34.75 -4.96
N VAL A 306 -22.02 34.25 -5.90
CA VAL A 306 -21.42 32.91 -5.88
C VAL A 306 -19.94 33.05 -5.54
N TYR A 307 -19.50 32.32 -4.51
CA TYR A 307 -18.10 32.27 -4.07
C TYR A 307 -17.49 30.93 -4.45
N GLY A 308 -16.28 30.94 -5.01
CA GLY A 308 -15.49 29.74 -5.27
C GLY A 308 -14.54 29.42 -4.12
N ALA A 309 -14.31 28.13 -3.86
CA ALA A 309 -13.34 27.64 -2.90
C ALA A 309 -12.81 26.25 -3.34
N SER A 310 -11.58 25.92 -2.99
CA SER A 310 -10.90 24.70 -3.43
C SER A 310 -10.68 23.66 -2.34
N ALA A 311 -11.13 23.92 -1.11
CA ALA A 311 -10.95 23.04 0.04
C ALA A 311 -11.52 21.64 -0.21
N SER A 312 -10.72 20.63 0.14
CA SER A 312 -11.10 19.23 0.15
C SER A 312 -11.84 18.89 1.45
N MET A 313 -12.85 18.03 1.39
CA MET A 313 -13.64 17.62 2.55
C MET A 313 -13.26 16.20 2.96
N VAL A 314 -12.96 15.99 4.24
CA VAL A 314 -12.64 14.65 4.75
C VAL A 314 -13.58 14.31 5.90
N PHE A 315 -14.16 13.11 5.87
CA PHE A 315 -15.06 12.62 6.90
C PHE A 315 -14.47 11.37 7.55
N VAL A 316 -14.10 11.47 8.82
CA VAL A 316 -13.47 10.38 9.57
C VAL A 316 -14.42 9.89 10.65
N GLY A 317 -14.71 8.59 10.68
CA GLY A 317 -15.65 8.02 11.63
C GLY A 317 -15.35 6.58 12.00
N ASN A 318 -16.15 6.03 12.91
CA ASN A 318 -16.12 4.61 13.25
C ASN A 318 -17.33 3.91 12.66
N THR A 319 -17.19 2.62 12.33
CA THR A 319 -18.32 1.77 11.96
C THR A 319 -19.07 1.30 13.21
N ASP A 320 -20.39 1.14 13.12
CA ASP A 320 -21.21 0.68 14.25
C ASP A 320 -21.16 -0.85 14.42
N HIS A 321 -20.99 -1.57 13.32
CA HIS A 321 -20.99 -3.03 13.27
C HIS A 321 -19.80 -3.59 12.49
N SER A 322 -19.66 -4.91 12.47
CA SER A 322 -18.68 -5.59 11.61
C SER A 322 -19.09 -5.50 10.14
N VAL A 323 -18.12 -5.57 9.24
CA VAL A 323 -18.36 -5.49 7.79
C VAL A 323 -19.37 -6.55 7.31
N PRO A 324 -19.25 -7.85 7.66
CA PRO A 324 -20.25 -8.85 7.27
C PRO A 324 -21.67 -8.53 7.74
N TYR A 325 -21.81 -7.96 8.93
CA TYR A 325 -23.13 -7.57 9.46
C TYR A 325 -23.72 -6.42 8.64
N MET A 326 -22.93 -5.38 8.37
CA MET A 326 -23.37 -4.21 7.61
C MET A 326 -23.78 -4.60 6.18
N LEU A 327 -22.99 -5.43 5.48
CA LEU A 327 -23.33 -5.87 4.12
C LEU A 327 -24.62 -6.70 4.07
N LYS A 328 -24.93 -7.43 5.14
CA LYS A 328 -26.12 -8.30 5.19
C LYS A 328 -27.39 -7.58 5.65
N HIS A 329 -27.25 -6.59 6.53
CA HIS A 329 -28.38 -6.00 7.26
C HIS A 329 -28.57 -4.49 7.03
N SER A 330 -27.57 -3.79 6.51
CA SER A 330 -27.63 -2.35 6.25
C SER A 330 -26.73 -1.96 5.07
N ASN A 331 -25.65 -1.20 5.32
CA ASN A 331 -24.61 -0.80 4.38
C ASN A 331 -23.46 -0.14 5.15
N LEU A 332 -22.38 0.19 4.46
CA LEU A 332 -21.18 0.77 5.07
C LEU A 332 -21.36 2.21 5.58
N PHE A 333 -22.43 2.91 5.18
CA PHE A 333 -22.75 4.27 5.64
C PHE A 333 -23.73 4.31 6.82
N ASP A 334 -24.17 3.16 7.33
CA ASP A 334 -25.20 3.09 8.37
C ASP A 334 -24.85 3.93 9.61
N ALA A 335 -23.57 4.04 9.97
CA ALA A 335 -23.13 4.81 11.14
C ALA A 335 -23.26 6.34 10.99
N LEU A 336 -23.64 6.86 9.83
CA LEU A 336 -23.69 8.30 9.58
C LEU A 336 -24.88 8.99 10.29
N PRO A 337 -24.75 10.29 10.63
CA PRO A 337 -25.87 11.06 11.15
C PRO A 337 -27.00 11.20 10.11
N LYS A 338 -28.24 11.34 10.59
CA LYS A 338 -29.46 11.26 9.77
C LYS A 338 -29.48 12.19 8.56
N ASP A 339 -29.01 13.44 8.68
CA ASP A 339 -29.04 14.38 7.54
C ASP A 339 -27.93 14.11 6.51
N TYR A 340 -26.84 13.43 6.91
CA TYR A 340 -25.74 13.06 6.01
C TYR A 340 -25.95 11.68 5.36
N TYR A 341 -26.85 10.86 5.91
CA TYR A 341 -27.33 9.62 5.33
C TYR A 341 -28.30 9.94 4.16
N ASP A 342 -27.76 10.54 3.10
CA ASP A 342 -28.48 11.07 1.95
C ASP A 342 -27.70 10.69 0.68
N THR A 343 -28.33 9.96 -0.23
CA THR A 343 -27.66 9.41 -1.43
C THR A 343 -27.09 10.50 -2.33
N ALA A 344 -27.73 11.67 -2.42
CA ALA A 344 -27.21 12.78 -3.21
C ALA A 344 -25.92 13.37 -2.58
N PHE A 345 -25.86 13.49 -1.24
CA PHE A 345 -24.64 13.88 -0.55
C PHE A 345 -23.54 12.83 -0.74
N LEU A 346 -23.85 11.56 -0.50
CA LEU A 346 -22.89 10.46 -0.57
C LEU A 346 -22.34 10.21 -1.97
N ASP A 347 -23.13 10.45 -3.02
CA ASP A 347 -22.68 10.37 -4.42
C ASP A 347 -21.58 11.40 -4.78
N ARG A 348 -21.37 12.41 -3.93
CA ARG A 348 -20.28 13.40 -4.09
C ARG A 348 -18.99 13.01 -3.36
N ILE A 349 -18.97 11.87 -2.67
CA ILE A 349 -17.77 11.31 -2.08
C ILE A 349 -16.96 10.63 -3.20
N HIS A 350 -15.73 11.07 -3.43
CA HIS A 350 -14.89 10.51 -4.49
C HIS A 350 -14.35 9.12 -4.12
N ALA A 351 -13.98 8.95 -2.85
CA ALA A 351 -13.37 7.72 -2.35
C ALA A 351 -13.89 7.34 -0.95
N TYR A 352 -14.15 6.05 -0.77
CA TYR A 352 -14.32 5.43 0.54
C TYR A 352 -13.05 4.66 0.89
N LEU A 353 -12.41 5.04 2.00
CA LEU A 353 -11.26 4.34 2.57
C LEU A 353 -11.72 3.30 3.62
N PRO A 354 -11.46 2.00 3.40
CA PRO A 354 -11.88 0.93 4.30
C PRO A 354 -10.98 0.87 5.53
N GLY A 355 -11.34 1.60 6.59
CA GLY A 355 -10.51 1.69 7.80
C GLY A 355 -10.33 0.36 8.55
N TRP A 356 -11.12 -0.68 8.23
CA TRP A 356 -10.97 -2.05 8.76
C TRP A 356 -9.82 -2.84 8.14
N GLU A 357 -9.33 -2.44 6.97
CA GLU A 357 -8.14 -3.04 6.35
C GLU A 357 -6.84 -2.52 6.96
N ILE A 358 -6.93 -1.44 7.76
CA ILE A 358 -5.77 -0.82 8.42
C ILE A 358 -5.60 -1.46 9.80
N GLN A 359 -4.41 -2.01 10.06
CA GLN A 359 -4.07 -2.51 11.38
C GLN A 359 -4.13 -1.42 12.45
N LYS A 360 -4.48 -1.80 13.68
CA LYS A 360 -4.34 -0.90 14.83
C LYS A 360 -2.85 -0.56 15.01
N LEU A 361 -2.56 0.74 15.15
CA LEU A 361 -1.21 1.24 15.30
C LEU A 361 -0.58 0.74 16.60
N ARG A 362 0.58 0.09 16.48
CA ARG A 362 1.42 -0.38 17.59
C ARG A 362 2.74 0.41 17.62
N ASN A 363 3.50 0.28 18.70
CA ASN A 363 4.73 1.06 18.87
C ASN A 363 5.78 0.78 17.77
N GLU A 364 5.85 -0.47 17.31
CA GLU A 364 6.80 -0.93 16.29
C GLU A 364 6.46 -0.41 14.88
N MET A 365 5.23 0.06 14.69
CA MET A 365 4.76 0.65 13.44
C MET A 365 5.15 2.12 13.29
N PHE A 366 5.75 2.74 14.32
CA PHE A 366 6.26 4.10 14.21
C PHE A 366 7.73 4.09 13.82
N SER A 367 8.09 4.93 12.85
CA SER A 367 9.46 5.03 12.39
C SER A 367 10.31 5.91 13.33
N SER A 368 11.57 5.52 13.50
CA SER A 368 12.65 6.34 14.07
C SER A 368 13.58 6.93 13.01
N ASP A 369 13.32 6.64 11.74
CA ASP A 369 14.19 6.96 10.61
C ASP A 369 13.98 8.42 10.15
N TYR A 370 14.69 8.82 9.09
CA TYR A 370 14.55 10.16 8.51
C TYR A 370 13.29 10.26 7.65
N GLY A 371 12.63 11.42 7.69
CA GLY A 371 11.56 11.77 6.77
C GLY A 371 11.53 13.28 6.52
N PHE A 372 10.73 13.73 5.54
CA PHE A 372 10.61 15.17 5.28
C PHE A 372 10.07 15.91 6.49
N ILE A 373 10.55 17.14 6.70
CA ILE A 373 9.92 18.07 7.62
C ILE A 373 8.48 18.29 7.15
N VAL A 374 7.51 18.15 8.05
CA VAL A 374 6.07 18.19 7.72
C VAL A 374 5.68 19.46 6.95
N ASP A 375 6.19 20.62 7.36
CA ASP A 375 5.93 21.90 6.68
C ASP A 375 6.47 21.91 5.24
N TYR A 376 7.63 21.28 5.00
CA TYR A 376 8.20 21.16 3.65
C TYR A 376 7.26 20.39 2.72
N LEU A 377 6.87 19.18 3.15
CA LEU A 377 5.99 18.33 2.34
C LEU A 377 4.63 19.00 2.14
N ALA A 378 4.05 19.62 3.18
CA ALA A 378 2.76 20.25 3.08
C ALA A 378 2.71 21.39 2.04
N GLU A 379 3.79 22.18 1.94
CA GLU A 379 3.90 23.23 0.93
C GLU A 379 4.12 22.67 -0.48
N ILE A 380 4.89 21.59 -0.61
CA ILE A 380 5.02 20.85 -1.89
C ILE A 380 3.66 20.33 -2.35
N LEU A 381 2.91 19.64 -1.48
CA LEU A 381 1.58 19.12 -1.80
C LEU A 381 0.62 20.25 -2.21
N LYS A 382 0.70 21.40 -1.55
CA LYS A 382 -0.08 22.59 -1.90
C LYS A 382 0.27 23.12 -3.30
N GLU A 383 1.55 23.22 -3.64
CA GLU A 383 1.97 23.66 -4.98
C GLU A 383 1.54 22.66 -6.07
N LEU A 384 1.64 21.35 -5.78
CA LEU A 384 1.15 20.28 -6.67
C LEU A 384 -0.38 20.34 -6.91
N ARG A 385 -1.17 21.02 -6.06
CA ARG A 385 -2.61 21.26 -6.34
C ARG A 385 -2.85 22.07 -7.62
N LYS A 386 -1.84 22.79 -8.11
CA LYS A 386 -1.93 23.57 -9.36
C LYS A 386 -1.79 22.68 -10.60
N GLU A 387 -1.26 21.47 -10.45
CA GLU A 387 -1.12 20.49 -11.52
C GLU A 387 -2.36 19.58 -11.61
N ASP A 388 -2.80 19.30 -12.84
CA ASP A 388 -3.87 18.35 -13.15
C ASP A 388 -3.27 17.09 -13.80
N ARG A 389 -3.55 15.93 -13.21
CA ARG A 389 -3.10 14.60 -13.67
C ARG A 389 -4.24 13.60 -13.80
N ASN A 390 -5.48 14.07 -13.77
CA ASN A 390 -6.67 13.22 -13.69
C ASN A 390 -6.87 12.32 -14.93
N ASN A 391 -6.33 12.72 -16.08
CA ASN A 391 -6.54 12.02 -17.37
C ASN A 391 -5.34 11.17 -17.83
N GLU A 392 -4.29 11.03 -17.02
CA GLU A 392 -3.06 10.35 -17.44
C GLU A 392 -3.26 8.87 -17.79
N TYR A 393 -4.20 8.19 -17.12
CA TYR A 393 -4.55 6.79 -17.42
C TYR A 393 -5.06 6.59 -18.85
N SER A 394 -5.64 7.63 -19.47
CA SER A 394 -6.26 7.53 -20.80
C SER A 394 -5.27 7.19 -21.91
N LYS A 395 -3.95 7.31 -21.65
CA LYS A 395 -2.90 6.85 -22.56
C LYS A 395 -2.94 5.33 -22.74
N TYR A 396 -3.17 4.58 -21.66
CA TYR A 396 -3.06 3.12 -21.62
C TYR A 396 -4.40 2.40 -21.48
N PHE A 397 -5.38 3.03 -20.81
CA PHE A 397 -6.64 2.40 -20.43
C PHE A 397 -7.87 3.18 -20.89
N GLN A 398 -8.98 2.47 -21.05
CA GLN A 398 -10.30 3.04 -21.29
C GLN A 398 -11.29 2.48 -20.29
N LEU A 399 -11.88 3.36 -19.48
CA LEU A 399 -12.96 2.99 -18.55
C LEU A 399 -14.22 2.55 -19.32
N SER A 400 -15.00 1.63 -18.73
CA SER A 400 -16.30 1.21 -19.27
C SER A 400 -17.22 2.40 -19.56
N ASN A 401 -17.98 2.32 -20.65
CA ASN A 401 -18.90 3.39 -21.06
C ASN A 401 -20.10 3.56 -20.11
N SER A 402 -20.35 2.57 -19.24
CA SER A 402 -21.39 2.64 -18.21
C SER A 402 -20.99 3.54 -17.03
N ILE A 403 -19.70 3.86 -16.85
CA ILE A 403 -19.23 4.68 -15.74
C ILE A 403 -19.77 6.12 -15.90
N THR A 404 -20.58 6.54 -14.93
CA THR A 404 -21.16 7.89 -14.93
C THR A 404 -20.08 8.96 -14.79
N THR A 405 -20.39 10.20 -15.17
CA THR A 405 -19.43 11.32 -15.02
C THR A 405 -18.98 11.53 -13.57
N ARG A 406 -19.86 11.30 -12.58
CA ARG A 406 -19.51 11.42 -11.15
C ARG A 406 -18.60 10.28 -10.69
N ASP A 407 -18.89 9.07 -11.15
CA ASP A 407 -18.05 7.91 -10.87
C ASP A 407 -16.66 8.11 -11.48
N LYS A 408 -16.60 8.59 -12.72
CA LYS A 408 -15.35 8.94 -13.40
C LYS A 408 -14.59 10.05 -12.67
N ASP A 409 -15.25 11.12 -12.22
CA ASP A 409 -14.60 12.19 -11.44
C ASP A 409 -14.00 11.65 -10.14
N GLY A 410 -14.71 10.75 -9.44
CA GLY A 410 -14.21 10.10 -8.24
C GLY A 410 -12.95 9.27 -8.48
N ILE A 411 -12.96 8.44 -9.53
CA ILE A 411 -11.81 7.61 -9.92
C ILE A 411 -10.62 8.49 -10.31
N THR A 412 -10.86 9.44 -11.21
CA THR A 412 -9.79 10.24 -11.80
C THR A 412 -9.12 11.19 -10.81
N LYS A 413 -9.87 11.80 -9.89
CA LYS A 413 -9.28 12.60 -8.80
C LYS A 413 -8.47 11.76 -7.81
N THR A 414 -8.95 10.56 -7.49
CA THR A 414 -8.21 9.64 -6.60
C THR A 414 -6.87 9.25 -7.24
N LEU A 415 -6.92 8.87 -8.52
CA LEU A 415 -5.73 8.56 -9.31
C LEU A 415 -4.79 9.76 -9.43
N GLY A 416 -5.30 10.92 -9.86
CA GLY A 416 -4.50 12.13 -10.07
C GLY A 416 -3.81 12.60 -8.79
N GLY A 417 -4.50 12.48 -7.65
CA GLY A 417 -3.91 12.71 -6.34
C GLY A 417 -2.76 11.75 -6.01
N LEU A 418 -2.97 10.44 -6.18
CA LEU A 418 -1.94 9.42 -5.93
C LEU A 418 -0.74 9.58 -6.87
N LEU A 419 -0.97 9.88 -8.14
CA LEU A 419 0.10 10.17 -9.11
C LEU A 419 0.93 11.38 -8.66
N LYS A 420 0.30 12.46 -8.19
CA LYS A 420 1.04 13.62 -7.68
C LYS A 420 1.83 13.33 -6.41
N VAL A 421 1.37 12.41 -5.56
CA VAL A 421 2.10 12.01 -4.33
C VAL A 421 3.26 11.06 -4.65
N ILE A 422 3.03 10.02 -5.46
CA ILE A 422 3.99 8.91 -5.68
C ILE A 422 4.93 9.20 -6.85
N TYR A 423 4.44 9.89 -7.88
CA TYR A 423 5.19 10.24 -9.09
C TYR A 423 5.10 11.74 -9.39
N PRO A 424 5.50 12.63 -8.46
CA PRO A 424 5.43 14.08 -8.66
C PRO A 424 6.21 14.57 -9.89
N ASP A 425 7.17 13.79 -10.39
CA ASP A 425 7.94 14.01 -11.62
C ASP A 425 7.21 13.59 -12.90
N GLY A 426 6.15 12.78 -12.80
CA GLY A 426 5.38 12.27 -13.94
C GLY A 426 6.02 11.08 -14.64
N VAL A 427 6.98 10.42 -14.00
CA VAL A 427 7.68 9.26 -14.57
C VAL A 427 7.15 7.98 -13.93
N TYR A 428 6.42 7.19 -14.70
CA TYR A 428 5.89 5.89 -14.30
C TYR A 428 5.68 4.99 -15.51
N THR A 429 5.63 3.69 -15.26
CA THR A 429 5.34 2.63 -16.23
C THR A 429 3.82 2.39 -16.36
N GLU A 430 3.41 1.63 -17.38
CA GLU A 430 2.00 1.24 -17.53
C GLU A 430 1.48 0.43 -16.32
N GLU A 431 2.30 -0.48 -15.79
CA GLU A 431 1.91 -1.31 -14.64
C GLU A 431 1.70 -0.46 -13.39
N GLU A 432 2.58 0.49 -13.13
CA GLU A 432 2.49 1.36 -11.95
C GLU A 432 1.24 2.26 -11.98
N ILE A 433 0.85 2.79 -13.14
CA ILE A 433 -0.39 3.54 -13.26
C ILE A 433 -1.62 2.61 -13.23
N ARG A 434 -1.50 1.35 -13.69
CA ARG A 434 -2.55 0.33 -13.55
C ARG A 434 -2.86 0.05 -12.08
N GLU A 435 -1.83 -0.21 -11.27
CA GLU A 435 -1.96 -0.45 -9.82
C GLU A 435 -2.74 0.68 -9.12
N LEU A 436 -2.43 1.94 -9.44
CA LEU A 436 -3.10 3.10 -8.86
C LEU A 436 -4.53 3.30 -9.40
N LEU A 437 -4.76 3.00 -10.69
CA LEU A 437 -6.07 3.08 -11.32
C LEU A 437 -7.03 2.06 -10.70
N GLU A 438 -6.61 0.82 -10.53
CA GLU A 438 -7.43 -0.23 -9.93
C GLU A 438 -7.81 0.11 -8.48
N PHE A 439 -6.86 0.62 -7.69
CA PHE A 439 -7.14 1.10 -6.34
C PHE A 439 -8.15 2.27 -6.35
N ALA A 440 -8.00 3.23 -7.26
CA ALA A 440 -8.93 4.34 -7.41
C ALA A 440 -10.34 3.89 -7.82
N ILE A 441 -10.45 2.91 -8.72
CA ILE A 441 -11.70 2.26 -9.11
C ILE A 441 -12.35 1.61 -7.88
N GLU A 442 -11.58 0.87 -7.09
CA GLU A 442 -12.08 0.19 -5.89
C GLU A 442 -12.66 1.19 -4.87
N CYS A 443 -11.94 2.28 -4.60
CA CYS A 443 -12.38 3.34 -3.70
C CYS A 443 -13.73 3.95 -4.11
N ARG A 444 -13.96 4.18 -5.42
CA ARG A 444 -15.22 4.73 -5.91
C ARG A 444 -16.32 3.67 -6.02
N LYS A 445 -15.99 2.45 -6.47
CA LYS A 445 -16.91 1.31 -6.53
C LYS A 445 -17.55 1.05 -5.17
N ARG A 446 -16.75 1.11 -4.09
CA ARG A 446 -17.24 0.96 -2.72
C ARG A 446 -18.34 1.96 -2.38
N VAL A 447 -18.21 3.23 -2.77
CA VAL A 447 -19.27 4.25 -2.61
C VAL A 447 -20.51 3.85 -3.40
N LYS A 448 -20.34 3.54 -4.69
CA LYS A 448 -21.46 3.27 -5.62
C LYS A 448 -22.29 2.05 -5.21
N LEU A 449 -21.64 0.97 -4.77
CA LEU A 449 -22.32 -0.23 -4.29
C LEU A 449 -23.23 0.08 -3.08
N GLN A 450 -22.80 0.96 -2.18
CA GLN A 450 -23.65 1.34 -1.04
C GLN A 450 -24.83 2.21 -1.49
N LEU A 451 -24.64 3.10 -2.46
CA LEU A 451 -25.72 3.92 -3.00
C LEU A 451 -26.81 3.05 -3.64
N GLN A 452 -26.42 2.04 -4.43
CA GLN A 452 -27.35 1.07 -5.02
C GLN A 452 -28.09 0.27 -3.94
N SER A 453 -27.41 -0.10 -2.85
CA SER A 453 -28.05 -0.76 -1.71
C SER A 453 -28.99 0.16 -0.93
N MET A 454 -28.77 1.47 -0.93
CA MET A 454 -29.59 2.46 -0.22
C MET A 454 -30.81 2.92 -1.04
N ASP A 455 -30.69 2.93 -2.36
CA ASP A 455 -31.67 3.47 -3.29
C ASP A 455 -31.63 2.71 -4.62
N GLU A 456 -32.67 1.92 -4.88
CA GLU A 456 -32.81 1.07 -6.07
C GLU A 456 -32.87 1.86 -7.39
N THR A 457 -33.02 3.19 -7.34
CA THR A 457 -33.03 4.03 -8.55
C THR A 457 -31.64 4.23 -9.17
N PHE A 458 -30.56 3.87 -8.46
CA PHE A 458 -29.22 3.90 -9.01
C PHE A 458 -28.98 2.74 -9.97
N GLU A 459 -28.64 3.05 -11.22
CA GLU A 459 -28.30 2.05 -12.24
C GLU A 459 -27.05 1.23 -11.84
N GLU A 460 -27.03 -0.02 -12.29
CA GLU A 460 -25.83 -0.85 -12.25
C GLU A 460 -24.74 -0.26 -13.15
N VAL A 461 -23.52 -0.17 -12.59
CA VAL A 461 -22.36 0.40 -13.29
C VAL A 461 -21.28 -0.67 -13.35
N ASP A 462 -20.78 -0.92 -14.54
CA ASP A 462 -19.66 -1.82 -14.78
C ASP A 462 -18.34 -1.08 -14.52
N PHE A 463 -17.72 -1.37 -13.38
CA PHE A 463 -16.41 -0.86 -12.98
C PHE A 463 -15.25 -1.67 -13.60
N SER A 464 -15.34 -1.91 -14.90
CA SER A 464 -14.26 -2.48 -15.70
C SER A 464 -13.48 -1.41 -16.48
N TYR A 465 -12.29 -1.78 -16.93
CA TYR A 465 -11.52 -1.00 -17.89
C TYR A 465 -10.92 -1.91 -18.97
N ILE A 466 -10.61 -1.32 -20.11
CA ILE A 466 -9.99 -1.97 -21.25
C ILE A 466 -8.52 -1.53 -21.33
N VAL A 467 -7.61 -2.49 -21.43
CA VAL A 467 -6.21 -2.25 -21.79
C VAL A 467 -6.13 -1.98 -23.28
N LYS A 468 -5.64 -0.79 -23.68
CA LYS A 468 -5.68 -0.36 -25.10
C LYS A 468 -4.78 -1.19 -26.00
N GLU A 469 -3.65 -1.68 -25.49
CA GLU A 469 -2.71 -2.48 -26.26
C GLU A 469 -3.25 -3.87 -26.59
N SER A 470 -3.84 -4.56 -25.61
CA SER A 470 -4.32 -5.94 -25.77
C SER A 470 -5.82 -6.05 -26.09
N GLY A 471 -6.61 -5.01 -25.81
CA GLY A 471 -8.07 -5.05 -25.84
C GLY A 471 -8.69 -5.86 -24.69
N THR A 472 -7.90 -6.29 -23.71
CA THR A 472 -8.37 -7.10 -22.58
C THR A 472 -9.25 -6.25 -21.66
N VAL A 473 -10.43 -6.77 -21.31
CA VAL A 473 -11.32 -6.19 -20.29
C VAL A 473 -10.89 -6.72 -18.92
N VAL A 474 -10.65 -5.81 -17.98
CA VAL A 474 -10.30 -6.12 -16.59
C VAL A 474 -11.39 -5.59 -15.67
N THR A 475 -11.93 -6.47 -14.82
CA THR A 475 -12.95 -6.13 -13.83
C THR A 475 -12.31 -5.92 -12.46
N VAL A 476 -12.66 -4.83 -11.79
CA VAL A 476 -12.13 -4.51 -10.44
C VAL A 476 -13.23 -4.70 -9.40
N ASP A 477 -12.96 -5.51 -8.39
CA ASP A 477 -13.84 -5.77 -7.25
C ASP A 477 -13.20 -5.36 -5.92
N THR A 478 -14.07 -5.06 -4.94
CA THR A 478 -13.66 -4.68 -3.59
C THR A 478 -13.48 -5.93 -2.71
N LEU A 479 -12.64 -5.84 -1.66
CA LEU A 479 -12.43 -6.98 -0.76
C LEU A 479 -13.73 -7.43 -0.07
N GLU A 480 -14.64 -6.52 0.24
CA GLU A 480 -15.93 -6.84 0.83
C GLU A 480 -16.76 -7.77 -0.05
N VAL A 481 -16.72 -7.54 -1.36
CA VAL A 481 -17.41 -8.39 -2.35
C VAL A 481 -16.74 -9.76 -2.39
N LEU A 482 -15.41 -9.79 -2.53
CA LEU A 482 -14.62 -11.03 -2.63
C LEU A 482 -14.64 -11.89 -1.36
N GLU A 483 -14.81 -11.28 -0.19
CA GLU A 483 -14.76 -11.98 1.10
C GLU A 483 -16.14 -12.44 1.58
N HIS A 484 -17.22 -11.74 1.19
CA HIS A 484 -18.53 -11.93 1.83
C HIS A 484 -19.70 -12.08 0.86
N LEU A 485 -19.54 -11.71 -0.41
CA LEU A 485 -20.64 -11.68 -1.38
C LEU A 485 -20.41 -12.57 -2.61
N THR A 486 -19.16 -12.94 -2.93
CA THR A 486 -18.89 -14.00 -3.90
C THR A 486 -19.21 -15.35 -3.27
N PRO A 487 -20.09 -16.17 -3.88
CA PRO A 487 -20.22 -17.56 -3.47
C PRO A 487 -18.85 -18.22 -3.63
N GLU A 488 -18.42 -19.02 -2.64
CA GLU A 488 -17.18 -19.78 -2.79
C GLU A 488 -17.24 -20.55 -4.13
N PRO A 489 -16.17 -20.54 -4.95
CA PRO A 489 -16.08 -21.39 -6.12
C PRO A 489 -15.87 -22.85 -5.67
N SER A 490 -16.94 -23.43 -5.12
CA SER A 490 -17.13 -24.85 -4.87
C SER A 490 -18.58 -25.09 -4.43
N ALA A 491 -19.54 -24.86 -5.32
CA ALA A 491 -20.85 -25.53 -5.34
C ALA A 491 -21.76 -24.88 -6.38
N SER A 492 -21.59 -25.25 -7.66
CA SER A 492 -22.73 -25.20 -8.58
C SER A 492 -23.72 -26.29 -8.15
N LEU A 493 -24.64 -25.95 -7.26
CA LEU A 493 -25.83 -26.76 -6.97
C LEU A 493 -26.75 -26.69 -8.19
N PHE A 494 -26.59 -27.64 -9.12
CA PHE A 494 -27.62 -27.91 -10.11
C PHE A 494 -28.83 -28.53 -9.39
N GLN A 495 -29.85 -27.71 -9.11
CA GLN A 495 -31.19 -28.22 -8.80
C GLN A 495 -31.84 -28.71 -10.09
N ASN A 496 -31.58 -29.96 -10.46
CA ASN A 496 -32.48 -30.68 -11.35
C ASN A 496 -33.70 -31.12 -10.54
N ASN A 497 -34.79 -30.35 -10.66
CA ASN A 497 -36.11 -30.79 -10.28
C ASN A 497 -36.61 -31.83 -11.28
N GLU A 498 -36.33 -33.10 -11.04
CA GLU A 498 -37.23 -34.18 -11.46
C GLU A 498 -37.34 -35.22 -10.34
N SER A 499 -38.56 -35.34 -9.85
CA SER A 499 -39.04 -36.32 -8.88
C SER A 499 -39.12 -37.72 -9.48
N THR A 500 -38.56 -38.74 -8.80
CA THR A 500 -39.24 -40.02 -8.47
C THR A 500 -38.39 -40.92 -7.56
N ASP A 501 -39.03 -41.37 -6.48
CA ASP A 501 -38.92 -42.63 -5.72
C ASP A 501 -37.60 -43.14 -5.06
N ASN A 502 -37.68 -43.23 -3.72
CA ASN A 502 -37.18 -44.24 -2.79
C ASN A 502 -36.01 -45.16 -3.23
N THR A 503 -34.84 -44.96 -2.62
CA THR A 503 -34.13 -45.96 -1.79
C THR A 503 -32.99 -45.28 -1.03
N GLY A 504 -32.79 -45.65 0.23
CA GLY A 504 -31.80 -45.03 1.10
C GLY A 504 -30.36 -45.33 0.68
N PHE A 505 -29.67 -44.31 0.19
CA PHE A 505 -28.25 -44.08 0.38
C PHE A 505 -28.05 -42.56 0.49
N THR A 506 -27.57 -42.08 1.63
CA THR A 506 -27.07 -40.72 1.79
C THR A 506 -25.81 -40.58 0.94
N VAL A 507 -25.96 -40.17 -0.32
CA VAL A 507 -24.84 -39.73 -1.15
C VAL A 507 -24.34 -38.43 -0.53
N GLN A 508 -23.18 -38.48 0.14
CA GLN A 508 -22.46 -37.27 0.50
C GLN A 508 -22.14 -36.52 -0.81
N PRO A 509 -22.40 -35.21 -0.90
CA PRO A 509 -22.07 -34.46 -2.10
C PRO A 509 -20.56 -34.56 -2.37
N GLN A 510 -20.19 -35.17 -3.49
CA GLN A 510 -18.80 -35.20 -3.95
C GLN A 510 -18.41 -33.78 -4.36
N ILE A 511 -17.48 -33.17 -3.63
CA ILE A 511 -16.86 -31.91 -3.99
C ILE A 511 -15.88 -32.19 -5.15
N GLU A 512 -16.15 -31.62 -6.31
CA GLU A 512 -15.26 -31.73 -7.47
C GLU A 512 -14.07 -30.77 -7.31
N LEU A 513 -12.86 -31.31 -7.20
CA LEU A 513 -11.61 -30.55 -7.11
C LEU A 513 -11.19 -30.07 -8.51
N THR A 514 -10.83 -28.80 -8.63
CA THR A 514 -10.47 -28.18 -9.91
C THR A 514 -9.01 -27.72 -9.92
N GLU A 515 -8.37 -27.83 -11.08
CA GLU A 515 -7.08 -27.16 -11.31
C GLU A 515 -7.30 -25.66 -11.46
N GLY A 516 -6.28 -24.89 -11.12
CA GLY A 516 -6.31 -23.44 -11.32
C GLY A 516 -5.55 -22.67 -10.26
N GLN A 517 -5.82 -21.37 -10.20
CA GLN A 517 -5.08 -20.42 -9.40
C GLN A 517 -6.04 -19.68 -8.46
N LYS A 518 -5.66 -19.57 -7.19
CA LYS A 518 -6.28 -18.66 -6.22
C LYS A 518 -5.32 -17.50 -5.98
N ILE A 519 -5.77 -16.28 -6.29
CA ILE A 519 -5.02 -15.03 -6.06
C ILE A 519 -5.50 -14.45 -4.73
N LEU A 520 -4.60 -14.41 -3.75
CA LEU A 520 -4.83 -13.73 -2.48
C LEU A 520 -4.32 -12.29 -2.58
N ARG A 521 -5.15 -11.34 -2.16
CA ARG A 521 -4.78 -9.92 -2.15
C ARG A 521 -4.20 -9.52 -0.79
N ASP A 522 -3.39 -8.46 -0.80
CA ASP A 522 -2.97 -7.82 0.45
C ASP A 522 -4.20 -7.41 1.27
N ASN A 523 -4.11 -7.59 2.58
CA ASN A 523 -5.14 -7.22 3.56
C ASN A 523 -6.44 -8.03 3.46
N GLN A 524 -6.53 -9.01 2.56
CA GLN A 524 -7.70 -9.88 2.47
C GLN A 524 -7.89 -10.69 3.76
N THR A 525 -9.13 -10.78 4.24
CA THR A 525 -9.54 -11.67 5.34
C THR A 525 -10.41 -12.83 4.83
N GLY A 526 -10.89 -13.71 5.71
CA GLY A 526 -11.71 -14.86 5.33
C GLY A 526 -10.91 -16.05 4.77
N ILE A 527 -9.57 -16.00 4.77
CA ILE A 527 -8.71 -17.07 4.28
C ILE A 527 -8.18 -17.92 5.43
N SER A 528 -8.26 -19.24 5.29
CA SER A 528 -7.62 -20.21 6.17
C SER A 528 -7.05 -21.37 5.38
N TYR A 529 -6.18 -22.17 5.99
CA TYR A 529 -5.73 -23.40 5.34
C TYR A 529 -6.90 -24.35 5.07
N SER A 530 -7.95 -24.31 5.87
CA SER A 530 -9.12 -25.17 5.68
C SER A 530 -9.84 -24.86 4.37
N ASN A 531 -10.16 -23.60 4.07
CA ASN A 531 -10.83 -23.24 2.81
C ASN A 531 -9.87 -23.15 1.61
N LEU A 532 -8.57 -23.04 1.86
CA LEU A 532 -7.56 -23.01 0.81
C LEU A 532 -7.15 -24.42 0.36
N PHE A 533 -6.80 -25.30 1.30
CA PHE A 533 -6.23 -26.62 1.04
C PHE A 533 -7.13 -27.78 1.48
N GLY A 534 -8.06 -27.56 2.41
CA GLY A 534 -8.74 -28.64 3.14
C GLY A 534 -9.48 -29.66 2.28
N ASN A 535 -10.04 -29.25 1.14
CA ASN A 535 -10.67 -30.19 0.20
C ASN A 535 -9.65 -31.04 -0.57
N TYR A 536 -8.46 -30.50 -0.86
CA TYR A 536 -7.39 -31.21 -1.57
C TYR A 536 -6.65 -32.20 -0.68
N LEU A 537 -6.62 -31.96 0.64
CA LEU A 537 -6.00 -32.86 1.62
C LEU A 537 -6.79 -34.16 1.84
N ALA A 538 -8.07 -34.20 1.46
CA ALA A 538 -8.91 -35.38 1.66
C ALA A 538 -8.36 -36.58 0.87
N GLY A 539 -8.20 -37.72 1.57
CA GLY A 539 -7.69 -38.97 0.99
C GLY A 539 -6.18 -39.02 0.74
N ALA A 540 -5.41 -37.99 1.10
CA ALA A 540 -3.96 -38.03 1.04
C ALA A 540 -3.39 -38.76 2.28
N THR A 541 -2.51 -39.74 2.05
CA THR A 541 -1.84 -40.51 3.11
C THR A 541 -0.34 -40.25 3.18
N GLU A 542 0.24 -39.65 2.15
CA GLU A 542 1.63 -39.17 2.12
C GLU A 542 1.66 -37.75 1.58
N ILE A 543 2.21 -36.84 2.39
CA ILE A 543 2.24 -35.39 2.15
C ILE A 543 3.67 -34.91 2.29
N LYS A 544 4.21 -34.26 1.25
CA LYS A 544 5.52 -33.61 1.30
C LYS A 544 5.34 -32.10 1.25
N ILE A 545 5.84 -31.41 2.26
CA ILE A 545 5.81 -29.95 2.38
C ILE A 545 7.22 -29.45 2.11
N THR A 546 7.37 -28.62 1.09
CA THR A 546 8.61 -27.91 0.80
C THR A 546 8.37 -26.43 1.07
N ASP A 547 9.06 -25.86 2.05
CA ASP A 547 8.99 -24.44 2.37
C ASP A 547 10.32 -23.97 2.97
N PRO A 548 11.08 -23.08 2.29
CA PRO A 548 12.36 -22.59 2.78
C PRO A 548 12.30 -21.83 4.11
N TYR A 549 11.12 -21.32 4.50
CA TYR A 549 11.01 -20.34 5.58
C TYR A 549 10.17 -20.85 6.76
N VAL A 550 10.49 -22.04 7.28
CA VAL A 550 9.88 -22.55 8.52
C VAL A 550 10.90 -22.49 9.65
N ARG A 551 11.07 -21.30 10.25
CA ARG A 551 12.10 -21.06 11.30
C ARG A 551 11.66 -20.12 12.43
N LEU A 552 10.86 -19.09 12.14
CA LEU A 552 10.39 -18.13 13.15
C LEU A 552 9.18 -18.68 13.91
N PRO A 553 8.92 -18.24 15.16
CA PRO A 553 7.83 -18.77 15.99
C PRO A 553 6.45 -18.78 15.30
N TYR A 554 6.13 -17.73 14.54
CA TYR A 554 4.87 -17.66 13.81
C TYR A 554 4.83 -18.59 12.58
N GLN A 555 5.97 -18.88 11.96
CA GLN A 555 6.08 -19.83 10.84
C GLN A 555 5.93 -21.28 11.34
N LEU A 556 6.53 -21.59 12.50
CA LEU A 556 6.33 -22.86 13.20
C LEU A 556 4.86 -23.06 13.58
N ARG A 557 4.19 -22.02 14.06
CA ARG A 557 2.75 -22.06 14.30
C ARG A 557 1.97 -22.32 13.01
N ASN A 558 2.29 -21.63 11.90
CA ASN A 558 1.61 -21.87 10.62
C ASN A 558 1.76 -23.34 10.20
N LEU A 559 2.96 -23.94 10.31
CA LEU A 559 3.14 -25.36 10.07
C LEU A 559 2.24 -26.22 10.97
N MET A 560 2.20 -25.94 12.28
CA MET A 560 1.35 -26.67 13.22
C MET A 560 -0.14 -26.54 12.90
N GLU A 561 -0.61 -25.37 12.43
CA GLU A 561 -1.99 -25.16 11.99
C GLU A 561 -2.33 -25.99 10.73
N LEU A 562 -1.39 -26.16 9.81
CA LEU A 562 -1.55 -27.06 8.67
C LEU A 562 -1.57 -28.53 9.10
N LEU A 563 -0.68 -28.94 10.00
CA LEU A 563 -0.64 -30.30 10.53
C LEU A 563 -1.92 -30.65 11.31
N LYS A 564 -2.46 -29.68 12.08
CA LYS A 564 -3.78 -29.79 12.70
C LYS A 564 -4.87 -30.02 11.67
N LEU A 565 -4.88 -29.27 10.57
CA LEU A 565 -5.86 -29.46 9.49
C LEU A 565 -5.72 -30.85 8.84
N ILE A 566 -4.49 -31.33 8.62
CA ILE A 566 -4.25 -32.69 8.10
C ILE A 566 -4.84 -33.73 9.06
N ALA A 567 -4.65 -33.56 10.37
CA ALA A 567 -5.23 -34.44 11.39
C ALA A 567 -6.78 -34.41 11.39
N GLU A 568 -7.38 -33.26 11.09
CA GLU A 568 -8.84 -33.12 10.98
C GLU A 568 -9.40 -33.74 9.68
N LYS A 569 -8.60 -33.80 8.61
CA LYS A 569 -9.03 -34.29 7.29
C LYS A 569 -8.72 -35.77 7.03
N LYS A 570 -7.78 -36.37 7.77
CA LYS A 570 -7.50 -37.80 7.67
C LYS A 570 -8.68 -38.63 8.16
N THR A 571 -8.76 -39.87 7.69
CA THR A 571 -9.71 -40.83 8.28
C THR A 571 -9.21 -41.25 9.67
N GLN A 572 -10.13 -41.60 10.58
CA GLN A 572 -9.76 -41.91 11.98
C GLN A 572 -8.82 -43.11 12.08
N ASP A 573 -8.99 -44.09 11.19
CA ASP A 573 -8.29 -45.38 11.22
C ASP A 573 -6.99 -45.41 10.39
N GLU A 574 -6.61 -44.31 9.74
CA GLU A 574 -5.39 -44.24 8.91
C GLU A 574 -4.33 -43.33 9.54
N GLU A 575 -3.06 -43.74 9.37
CA GLU A 575 -1.91 -42.90 9.65
C GLU A 575 -1.53 -42.11 8.39
N VAL A 576 -1.14 -40.85 8.57
CA VAL A 576 -0.66 -39.99 7.48
C VAL A 576 0.82 -39.68 7.69
N LYS A 577 1.63 -39.90 6.66
CA LYS A 577 3.04 -39.53 6.65
C LYS A 577 3.19 -38.10 6.15
N VAL A 578 3.82 -37.25 6.95
CA VAL A 578 4.10 -35.87 6.57
C VAL A 578 5.61 -35.63 6.63
N HIS A 579 6.19 -35.18 5.52
CA HIS A 579 7.60 -34.85 5.42
C HIS A 579 7.81 -33.37 5.12
N LEU A 580 8.59 -32.67 5.95
CA LEU A 580 8.95 -31.27 5.76
C LEU A 580 10.40 -31.13 5.25
N THR A 581 10.58 -30.49 4.10
CA THR A 581 11.88 -30.00 3.64
C THR A 581 11.92 -28.48 3.82
N THR A 582 12.82 -27.98 4.68
CA THR A 582 12.95 -26.54 4.99
C THR A 582 14.42 -26.08 4.96
N THR A 583 14.67 -24.77 4.98
CA THR A 583 16.02 -24.21 5.18
C THR A 583 16.11 -23.56 6.55
N ASN A 584 17.33 -23.46 7.08
CA ASN A 584 17.55 -22.73 8.31
C ASN A 584 18.97 -22.17 8.38
N ASN A 585 19.13 -21.03 9.05
CA ASN A 585 20.44 -20.41 9.31
C ASN A 585 20.93 -20.80 10.70
N GLU A 586 22.26 -20.78 10.89
CA GLU A 586 22.92 -21.25 12.12
C GLU A 586 22.29 -20.70 13.40
N ASP A 587 21.79 -19.45 13.37
CA ASP A 587 21.18 -18.77 14.52
C ASP A 587 19.85 -19.41 15.01
N PHE A 588 19.09 -20.08 14.15
CA PHE A 588 17.74 -20.61 14.48
C PHE A 588 17.62 -22.13 14.31
N VAL A 589 18.68 -22.81 13.84
CA VAL A 589 18.68 -24.27 13.58
C VAL A 589 18.33 -25.07 14.83
N GLN A 590 18.92 -24.73 15.99
CA GLN A 590 18.67 -25.48 17.21
C GLN A 590 17.23 -25.32 17.71
N ASP A 591 16.74 -24.08 17.79
CA ASP A 591 15.37 -23.79 18.20
C ASP A 591 14.34 -24.48 17.29
N SER A 592 14.61 -24.53 15.99
CA SER A 592 13.72 -25.20 15.03
C SER A 592 13.77 -26.72 15.16
N LYS A 593 14.94 -27.32 15.41
CA LYS A 593 15.05 -28.76 15.69
C LYS A 593 14.26 -29.13 16.94
N ASP A 594 14.46 -28.39 18.03
CA ASP A 594 13.77 -28.61 19.29
C ASP A 594 12.25 -28.48 19.10
N ALA A 595 11.80 -27.47 18.33
CA ALA A 595 10.40 -27.31 17.98
C ALA A 595 9.88 -28.50 17.16
N PHE A 596 10.57 -28.91 16.10
CA PHE A 596 10.13 -30.02 15.24
C PHE A 596 10.09 -31.34 15.98
N GLU A 597 11.03 -31.63 16.88
CA GLU A 597 11.00 -32.82 17.73
C GLU A 597 9.77 -32.82 18.65
N GLN A 598 9.45 -31.68 19.26
CA GLN A 598 8.23 -31.53 20.05
C GLN A 598 6.96 -31.71 19.20
N MET A 599 6.95 -31.20 17.96
CA MET A 599 5.85 -31.43 17.02
C MET A 599 5.70 -32.92 16.71
N THR A 600 6.80 -33.63 16.40
CA THR A 600 6.78 -35.08 16.14
C THR A 600 6.13 -35.85 17.29
N MET A 601 6.57 -35.62 18.52
CA MET A 601 6.03 -36.29 19.70
C MET A 601 4.54 -36.00 19.92
N SER A 602 4.11 -34.76 19.68
CA SER A 602 2.70 -34.39 19.81
C SER A 602 1.81 -35.03 18.74
N LEU A 603 2.31 -35.11 17.49
CA LEU A 603 1.55 -35.52 16.31
C LEU A 603 1.38 -37.04 16.21
N GLU A 604 2.30 -37.81 16.80
CA GLU A 604 2.21 -39.27 16.86
C GLU A 604 0.90 -39.73 17.51
N SER A 605 0.47 -39.07 18.59
CA SER A 605 -0.76 -39.40 19.32
C SER A 605 -2.05 -39.21 18.52
N VAL A 606 -2.00 -38.44 17.43
CA VAL A 606 -3.12 -38.17 16.53
C VAL A 606 -2.96 -38.85 15.17
N GLY A 607 -2.02 -39.79 15.03
CA GLY A 607 -1.83 -40.60 13.82
C GLY A 607 -1.14 -39.86 12.67
N ILE A 608 -0.29 -38.88 12.98
CA ILE A 608 0.56 -38.21 12.00
C ILE A 608 2.02 -38.59 12.25
N LEU A 609 2.64 -39.24 11.25
CA LEU A 609 4.06 -39.58 11.25
C LEU A 609 4.84 -38.41 10.62
N PHE A 610 5.27 -37.47 11.46
CA PHE A 610 5.99 -36.28 11.03
C PHE A 610 7.51 -36.52 10.96
N THR A 611 8.11 -36.15 9.83
CA THR A 611 9.56 -36.17 9.61
C THR A 611 10.00 -34.86 8.97
N TYR A 612 11.26 -34.48 9.14
CA TYR A 612 11.80 -33.25 8.56
C TYR A 612 13.25 -33.42 8.11
N GLU A 613 13.66 -32.59 7.15
CA GLU A 613 15.05 -32.42 6.74
C GLU A 613 15.37 -30.94 6.45
N PHE A 614 16.66 -30.60 6.55
CA PHE A 614 17.17 -29.29 6.18
C PHE A 614 17.92 -29.39 4.85
N ASP A 615 17.44 -28.68 3.82
CA ASP A 615 18.12 -28.55 2.53
C ASP A 615 18.41 -27.07 2.26
N ASN A 616 19.69 -26.70 2.15
CA ASN A 616 20.08 -25.31 1.91
C ASN A 616 19.89 -24.85 0.46
N PHE A 617 19.51 -25.74 -0.46
CA PHE A 617 19.39 -25.44 -1.88
C PHE A 617 17.95 -25.34 -2.37
N ILE A 618 16.95 -25.52 -1.49
CA ILE A 618 15.56 -25.34 -1.87
C ILE A 618 15.17 -23.86 -1.93
N HIS A 619 14.48 -23.51 -3.01
CA HIS A 619 13.83 -22.20 -3.18
C HIS A 619 12.33 -22.33 -3.46
N ASP A 620 11.92 -23.50 -3.93
CA ASP A 620 10.55 -23.84 -4.27
C ASP A 620 9.68 -23.99 -3.03
N ARG A 621 8.38 -23.77 -3.21
CA ARG A 621 7.38 -23.82 -2.15
C ARG A 621 6.18 -24.63 -2.64
N SER A 622 5.93 -25.78 -2.04
CA SER A 622 4.83 -26.63 -2.45
C SER A 622 4.35 -27.60 -1.38
N ILE A 623 3.09 -28.03 -1.52
CA ILE A 623 2.51 -29.17 -0.82
C ILE A 623 2.22 -30.23 -1.87
N ASP A 624 2.93 -31.34 -1.80
CA ASP A 624 2.85 -32.44 -2.74
C ASP A 624 2.09 -33.60 -2.08
N LEU A 625 0.97 -34.00 -2.69
CA LEU A 625 0.02 -34.96 -2.14
C LEU A 625 0.01 -36.23 -2.99
N ASN A 626 0.01 -37.40 -2.35
CA ASN A 626 -0.02 -38.69 -3.06
C ASN A 626 -1.38 -39.04 -3.67
N ASN A 627 -2.44 -38.26 -3.39
CA ASN A 627 -3.75 -38.39 -4.03
C ASN A 627 -3.82 -37.72 -5.42
N GLY A 628 -2.67 -37.42 -6.03
CA GLY A 628 -2.58 -36.87 -7.37
C GLY A 628 -2.61 -35.34 -7.44
N TRP A 629 -2.44 -34.62 -6.34
CA TRP A 629 -2.43 -33.15 -6.33
C TRP A 629 -1.06 -32.58 -5.92
N LYS A 630 -0.71 -31.43 -6.50
CA LYS A 630 0.40 -30.58 -6.09
C LYS A 630 -0.11 -29.15 -5.95
N ILE A 631 0.19 -28.53 -4.81
CA ILE A 631 -0.18 -27.14 -4.52
C ILE A 631 1.11 -26.33 -4.51
N VAL A 632 1.24 -25.36 -5.41
CA VAL A 632 2.38 -24.45 -5.49
C VAL A 632 2.05 -23.17 -4.73
N LEU A 633 2.96 -22.72 -3.86
CA LEU A 633 2.71 -21.63 -2.93
C LEU A 633 3.63 -20.45 -3.23
N GLY A 634 3.10 -19.32 -3.67
CA GLY A 634 3.91 -18.12 -3.97
C GLY A 634 4.72 -17.62 -2.77
N ARG A 635 4.19 -17.74 -1.55
CA ARG A 635 4.86 -17.32 -0.29
C ARG A 635 5.13 -18.45 0.70
N GLY A 636 4.82 -19.69 0.33
CA GLY A 636 4.85 -20.81 1.27
C GLY A 636 3.69 -20.72 2.26
N LEU A 637 3.94 -21.15 3.50
CA LEU A 637 2.99 -21.14 4.61
C LEU A 637 2.89 -19.76 5.30
N ASP A 638 3.77 -18.80 5.00
CA ASP A 638 3.71 -17.45 5.59
C ASP A 638 2.89 -16.45 4.74
N ILE A 639 1.59 -16.75 4.61
CA ILE A 639 0.64 -15.92 3.86
C ILE A 639 0.00 -14.81 4.69
N TRP A 640 0.24 -14.73 6.00
CA TRP A 640 -0.40 -13.76 6.89
C TRP A 640 0.52 -12.60 7.29
N GLN A 641 -0.10 -11.46 7.59
CA GLN A 641 0.55 -10.35 8.26
C GLN A 641 0.69 -10.62 9.76
N LYS A 642 1.61 -9.88 10.38
CA LYS A 642 1.85 -9.94 11.83
C LYS A 642 0.62 -9.46 12.59
N THR A 643 0.21 -10.24 13.59
CA THR A 643 -0.94 -9.98 14.47
C THR A 643 -0.54 -9.08 15.65
N GLY A 644 -1.51 -8.70 16.47
CA GLY A 644 -1.29 -7.98 17.74
C GLY A 644 -0.75 -8.83 18.90
N GLY A 645 -0.37 -10.08 18.66
CA GLY A 645 0.17 -10.99 19.69
C GLY A 645 -0.90 -11.75 20.46
N TRP A 646 -0.56 -12.22 21.67
CA TRP A 646 -1.35 -13.19 22.45
C TRP A 646 -2.81 -12.78 22.72
N PHE A 647 -3.10 -11.48 22.88
CA PHE A 647 -4.47 -11.02 23.17
C PHE A 647 -5.26 -10.62 21.92
N ASP A 648 -4.69 -10.81 20.73
CA ASP A 648 -5.37 -10.59 19.47
C ASP A 648 -6.12 -11.86 19.04
N ILE A 649 -7.43 -11.76 18.79
CA ILE A 649 -8.21 -12.92 18.31
C ILE A 649 -7.70 -13.42 16.95
N ASN A 650 -7.11 -12.54 16.16
CA ASN A 650 -6.50 -12.89 14.88
C ASN A 650 -5.33 -13.88 15.08
N GLU A 651 -4.75 -13.97 16.28
CA GLU A 651 -3.72 -14.95 16.62
C GLU A 651 -4.25 -16.39 16.62
N TYR A 652 -5.56 -16.58 16.85
CA TYR A 652 -6.16 -17.91 17.02
C TYR A 652 -7.15 -18.30 15.92
N VAL A 653 -7.61 -17.33 15.12
CA VAL A 653 -8.59 -17.54 14.04
C VAL A 653 -7.99 -17.08 12.71
N GLN A 654 -7.62 -18.03 11.84
CA GLN A 654 -6.94 -17.74 10.57
C GLN A 654 -7.77 -16.83 9.67
N GLU A 655 -9.08 -17.05 9.59
CA GLU A 655 -10.02 -16.29 8.76
C GLU A 655 -10.16 -14.83 9.19
N LYS A 656 -9.63 -14.44 10.35
CA LYS A 656 -9.61 -13.04 10.82
C LYS A 656 -8.26 -12.35 10.60
N ARG A 657 -7.23 -13.08 10.18
CA ARG A 657 -5.91 -12.52 9.87
C ARG A 657 -5.95 -11.80 8.52
N LEU A 658 -5.17 -10.73 8.41
CA LEU A 658 -4.91 -10.05 7.15
C LEU A 658 -3.87 -10.83 6.35
N CYS A 659 -4.13 -11.06 5.07
CA CYS A 659 -3.19 -11.75 4.18
C CYS A 659 -2.12 -10.81 3.61
N LYS A 660 -1.00 -11.39 3.20
CA LYS A 660 -0.02 -10.82 2.27
C LYS A 660 -0.38 -11.30 0.86
N ALA A 661 -0.27 -10.43 -0.14
CA ALA A 661 -0.58 -10.78 -1.52
C ALA A 661 0.28 -11.96 -1.98
N CYS A 662 -0.36 -12.98 -2.53
CA CYS A 662 0.31 -14.15 -3.07
C CYS A 662 -0.59 -14.97 -3.97
N GLU A 663 0.04 -15.83 -4.75
CA GLU A 663 -0.62 -16.80 -5.61
C GLU A 663 -0.53 -18.20 -5.01
N VAL A 664 -1.61 -18.97 -5.13
CA VAL A 664 -1.64 -20.40 -4.83
C VAL A 664 -2.18 -21.15 -6.04
N THR A 665 -1.39 -22.06 -6.59
CA THR A 665 -1.72 -22.80 -7.82
C THR A 665 -1.96 -24.27 -7.48
N PHE A 666 -3.07 -24.83 -7.96
CA PHE A 666 -3.48 -26.22 -7.76
C PHE A 666 -3.29 -26.99 -9.07
N VAL A 667 -2.48 -28.04 -9.03
CA VAL A 667 -2.09 -28.84 -10.20
C VAL A 667 -2.42 -30.30 -9.96
N LYS A 668 -3.04 -30.96 -10.94
CA LYS A 668 -3.30 -32.40 -10.91
C LYS A 668 -2.15 -33.14 -11.57
N LYS A 669 -1.52 -34.05 -10.84
CA LYS A 669 -0.48 -34.94 -11.36
C LYS A 669 -1.13 -35.98 -12.25
N LYS A 670 -0.64 -36.12 -13.48
CA LYS A 670 -1.02 -37.23 -14.35
C LYS A 670 -0.29 -38.49 -13.89
N ASP A 671 -1.03 -39.58 -13.64
CA ASP A 671 -0.45 -40.87 -13.28
C ASP A 671 0.47 -41.36 -14.41
N SER A 672 1.77 -41.45 -14.12
CA SER A 672 2.73 -42.14 -14.96
C SER A 672 2.62 -43.65 -14.73
N THR A 673 1.69 -44.31 -15.43
CA THR A 673 1.83 -45.75 -15.68
C THR A 673 2.56 -45.96 -17.02
N PRO A 674 3.58 -46.84 -17.09
CA PRO A 674 4.39 -47.03 -18.28
C PRO A 674 3.65 -47.93 -19.24
N ASN A 675 2.92 -47.35 -20.20
CA ASN A 675 2.50 -48.04 -21.41
C ASN A 675 2.08 -47.00 -22.43
N LEU A 676 3.04 -46.43 -23.14
CA LEU A 676 2.80 -45.76 -24.42
C LEU A 676 4.02 -46.02 -25.29
N GLU A 677 3.80 -46.81 -26.35
CA GLU A 677 4.63 -46.78 -27.54
C GLU A 677 4.80 -45.32 -27.96
N ASP A 678 6.06 -44.90 -28.01
CA ASP A 678 6.50 -43.59 -28.44
C ASP A 678 5.96 -43.30 -29.84
N THR A 679 4.94 -42.45 -29.90
CA THR A 679 4.39 -41.89 -31.14
C THR A 679 4.50 -40.38 -31.13
N SER A 680 5.61 -39.82 -30.62
CA SER A 680 5.96 -38.43 -30.87
C SER A 680 6.42 -38.25 -32.33
N LYS A 681 5.66 -37.50 -33.14
CA LYS A 681 6.07 -37.15 -34.52
C LYS A 681 7.10 -36.01 -34.49
N LYS A 682 8.39 -36.35 -34.57
CA LYS A 682 9.48 -35.37 -34.81
C LYS A 682 9.28 -34.64 -36.15
N MET A 683 8.76 -33.40 -36.12
CA MET A 683 8.69 -32.55 -37.31
C MET A 683 10.07 -31.91 -37.60
N LYS A 684 10.74 -32.35 -38.66
CA LYS A 684 11.96 -31.70 -39.17
C LYS A 684 11.61 -30.35 -39.79
N ALA A 685 11.77 -29.26 -39.05
CA ALA A 685 11.73 -27.90 -39.59
C ALA A 685 12.89 -27.69 -40.58
N LYS A 686 12.63 -27.01 -41.71
CA LYS A 686 13.60 -26.76 -42.77
C LYS A 686 14.82 -25.97 -42.24
N THR A 687 16.00 -26.57 -42.38
CA THR A 687 17.29 -25.95 -42.05
C THR A 687 17.63 -24.82 -43.03
N SER A 688 17.87 -23.61 -42.51
CA SER A 688 18.45 -22.51 -43.29
C SER A 688 19.78 -22.08 -42.68
N LYS A 689 20.84 -22.03 -43.50
CA LYS A 689 22.20 -21.67 -43.07
C LYS A 689 22.27 -20.19 -42.67
N GLY A 690 22.24 -19.92 -41.37
CA GLY A 690 22.57 -18.63 -40.75
C GLY A 690 23.95 -18.68 -40.08
N LYS A 691 24.64 -17.54 -40.04
CA LYS A 691 26.06 -17.37 -39.63
C LYS A 691 26.45 -18.02 -38.28
N ASP A 692 27.54 -18.77 -38.37
CA ASP A 692 28.43 -19.41 -37.38
C ASP A 692 28.31 -18.95 -35.92
N ASN A 693 27.70 -19.79 -35.08
CA ASN A 693 27.92 -19.79 -33.64
C ASN A 693 28.50 -21.16 -33.27
N LYS A 694 29.83 -21.25 -33.07
CA LYS A 694 30.51 -22.55 -32.90
C LYS A 694 30.17 -23.27 -31.57
N GLN A 695 29.84 -22.52 -30.53
CA GLN A 695 29.64 -23.07 -29.19
C GLN A 695 28.47 -22.41 -28.46
N LEU A 696 27.54 -23.23 -27.97
CA LEU A 696 26.46 -22.84 -27.06
C LEU A 696 26.96 -22.91 -25.61
N TYR A 697 26.49 -22.04 -24.72
CA TYR A 697 26.81 -22.09 -23.28
C TYR A 697 25.55 -22.31 -22.45
N LEU A 698 25.48 -23.39 -21.67
CA LEU A 698 24.32 -23.68 -20.83
C LEU A 698 24.76 -24.00 -19.40
N VAL A 699 24.00 -23.50 -18.43
CA VAL A 699 24.17 -23.87 -17.02
C VAL A 699 23.17 -24.99 -16.71
N LEU A 700 23.65 -26.06 -16.08
CA LEU A 700 22.84 -27.22 -15.70
C LEU A 700 22.80 -27.37 -14.18
N ALA A 701 21.69 -27.92 -13.70
CA ALA A 701 21.61 -28.49 -12.37
C ALA A 701 22.47 -29.77 -12.28
N LYS A 702 22.84 -30.16 -11.05
CA LYS A 702 23.75 -31.28 -10.80
C LYS A 702 23.27 -32.61 -11.35
N GLU A 703 21.98 -32.89 -11.23
CA GLU A 703 21.36 -34.10 -11.76
C GLU A 703 21.59 -34.23 -13.27
N TRP A 704 21.13 -33.27 -14.06
CA TRP A 704 21.26 -33.30 -15.52
C TRP A 704 22.71 -33.25 -16.00
N PHE A 705 23.57 -32.49 -15.31
CA PHE A 705 25.00 -32.48 -15.60
C PHE A 705 25.60 -33.87 -15.39
N ASN A 706 25.28 -34.55 -14.30
CA ASN A 706 25.78 -35.90 -14.03
C ASN A 706 25.21 -36.94 -15.00
N GLU A 707 23.93 -36.86 -15.36
CA GLU A 707 23.34 -37.80 -16.32
C GLU A 707 23.97 -37.71 -17.71
N ILE A 708 24.30 -36.50 -18.19
CA ILE A 708 25.04 -36.30 -19.44
C ILE A 708 26.48 -36.81 -19.26
N LEU A 709 27.12 -36.51 -18.13
CA LEU A 709 28.50 -36.94 -17.83
C LEU A 709 28.66 -38.47 -17.80
N GLU A 710 27.63 -39.17 -17.32
CA GLU A 710 27.52 -40.64 -17.26
C GLU A 710 27.03 -41.26 -18.59
N GLY A 711 26.69 -40.44 -19.59
CA GLY A 711 26.19 -40.89 -20.89
C GLY A 711 24.75 -41.44 -20.87
N LYS A 712 24.00 -41.23 -19.79
CA LYS A 712 22.60 -41.65 -19.64
C LYS A 712 21.63 -40.71 -20.39
N LYS A 713 21.96 -39.42 -20.45
CA LYS A 713 21.16 -38.39 -21.11
C LYS A 713 21.82 -37.94 -22.41
N THR A 714 21.13 -38.15 -23.53
CA THR A 714 21.60 -37.82 -24.89
C THR A 714 20.82 -36.68 -25.55
N GLU A 715 19.81 -36.14 -24.85
CA GLU A 715 18.99 -35.02 -25.30
C GLU A 715 18.78 -34.03 -24.14
N GLU A 716 18.91 -32.73 -24.43
CA GLU A 716 18.69 -31.65 -23.47
C GLU A 716 17.55 -30.72 -23.93
N TYR A 717 16.54 -30.55 -23.08
CA TYR A 717 15.32 -29.82 -23.40
C TYR A 717 15.36 -28.38 -22.89
N ARG A 718 14.81 -27.45 -23.68
CA ARG A 718 14.65 -26.04 -23.31
C ARG A 718 13.27 -25.55 -23.70
N ALA A 719 12.57 -24.95 -22.75
CA ALA A 719 11.24 -24.38 -22.97
C ALA A 719 11.25 -23.36 -24.12
N PHE A 720 10.17 -23.32 -24.91
CA PHE A 720 9.99 -22.36 -26.00
C PHE A 720 9.61 -20.97 -25.47
N THR A 721 10.58 -20.30 -24.83
CA THR A 721 10.46 -18.94 -24.26
C THR A 721 11.25 -17.93 -25.10
N ASP A 722 10.94 -16.64 -25.03
CA ASP A 722 11.67 -15.58 -25.76
C ASP A 722 13.18 -15.62 -25.54
N HIS A 723 13.62 -15.92 -24.30
CA HIS A 723 15.03 -16.11 -23.97
C HIS A 723 15.65 -17.23 -24.81
N ASN A 724 15.02 -18.41 -24.88
CA ASN A 724 15.55 -19.55 -25.63
C ASN A 724 15.34 -19.40 -27.14
N ILE A 725 14.25 -18.80 -27.59
CA ILE A 725 14.00 -18.48 -29.01
C ILE A 725 15.10 -17.56 -29.54
N SER A 726 15.53 -16.55 -28.77
CA SER A 726 16.62 -15.65 -29.17
C SER A 726 17.98 -16.36 -29.33
N ARG A 727 18.17 -17.50 -28.65
CA ARG A 727 19.44 -18.24 -28.58
C ARG A 727 19.48 -19.47 -29.49
N LEU A 728 18.37 -20.20 -29.60
CA LEU A 728 18.25 -21.46 -30.32
C LEU A 728 17.42 -21.31 -31.59
N GLY A 729 16.61 -20.25 -31.71
CA GLY A 729 15.77 -19.97 -32.88
C GLY A 729 16.37 -19.02 -33.90
N ILE A 730 15.77 -19.05 -35.10
CA ILE A 730 15.98 -18.12 -36.21
C ILE A 730 14.64 -17.44 -36.49
N ILE A 731 14.60 -16.12 -36.34
CA ILE A 731 13.44 -15.29 -36.67
C ILE A 731 13.74 -14.51 -37.96
N LYS A 732 12.81 -14.53 -38.91
CA LYS A 732 12.82 -13.67 -40.11
C LYS A 732 11.45 -13.02 -40.27
N ASP A 733 11.42 -11.71 -40.48
CA ASP A 733 10.19 -10.95 -40.71
C ASP A 733 9.12 -11.17 -39.63
N GLY A 734 9.54 -11.29 -38.36
CA GLY A 734 8.66 -11.53 -37.22
C GLY A 734 8.17 -12.97 -37.04
N ALA A 735 8.53 -13.88 -37.95
CA ALA A 735 8.14 -15.29 -37.88
C ALA A 735 9.34 -16.20 -37.53
N PHE A 736 9.07 -17.24 -36.72
CA PHE A 736 10.03 -18.30 -36.46
C PHE A 736 10.23 -19.16 -37.72
N VAL A 737 11.47 -19.31 -38.19
CA VAL A 737 11.78 -20.00 -39.46
C VAL A 737 12.73 -21.20 -39.31
N GLY A 738 13.22 -21.51 -38.11
CA GLY A 738 14.04 -22.68 -37.85
C GLY A 738 14.98 -22.54 -36.64
N CYS A 739 15.80 -23.56 -36.38
CA CYS A 739 16.76 -23.56 -35.28
C CYS A 739 18.18 -23.18 -35.75
N ARG A 740 18.97 -22.57 -34.86
CA ARG A 740 20.39 -22.32 -35.06
C ARG A 740 21.18 -23.62 -34.95
N GLN A 741 22.28 -23.71 -35.69
CA GLN A 741 23.22 -24.83 -35.57
C GLN A 741 24.40 -24.44 -34.69
N TYR A 742 24.81 -25.38 -33.85
CA TYR A 742 25.96 -25.31 -32.98
C TYR A 742 26.82 -26.54 -33.22
N GLU A 743 28.15 -26.42 -33.21
CA GLU A 743 29.06 -27.57 -33.29
C GLU A 743 29.19 -28.23 -31.91
N THR A 744 29.21 -27.41 -30.86
CA THR A 744 29.39 -27.86 -29.47
C THR A 744 28.51 -27.07 -28.50
N VAL A 745 28.26 -27.66 -27.32
CA VAL A 745 27.67 -26.99 -26.16
C VAL A 745 28.59 -27.15 -24.96
N LYS A 746 28.91 -26.05 -24.29
CA LYS A 746 29.61 -26.04 -23.03
C LYS A 746 28.58 -26.00 -21.89
N PHE A 747 28.52 -27.08 -21.13
CA PHE A 747 27.75 -27.16 -19.90
C PHE A 747 28.58 -26.74 -18.70
N GLN A 748 27.98 -25.99 -17.78
CA GLN A 748 28.57 -25.62 -16.49
C GLN A 748 27.62 -26.00 -15.35
N LEU A 749 28.17 -26.61 -14.30
CA LEU A 749 27.42 -26.97 -13.10
C LEU A 749 27.26 -25.77 -12.15
N GLY A 750 26.18 -25.00 -12.29
CA GLY A 750 25.93 -23.79 -11.50
C GLY A 750 26.77 -22.57 -11.93
N TYR A 751 26.77 -21.50 -11.13
CA TYR A 751 27.31 -20.18 -11.51
C TYR A 751 28.70 -19.84 -10.95
N THR A 752 29.37 -20.76 -10.24
CA THR A 752 30.69 -20.48 -9.63
C THR A 752 31.82 -20.58 -10.67
N LYS A 753 32.87 -19.75 -10.51
CA LYS A 753 34.01 -19.71 -11.47
C LYS A 753 34.82 -21.01 -11.53
N ALA A 754 34.74 -21.85 -10.49
CA ALA A 754 35.41 -23.14 -10.41
C ALA A 754 34.47 -24.33 -10.64
N ALA A 755 33.23 -24.09 -11.08
CA ALA A 755 32.24 -25.12 -11.35
C ALA A 755 32.76 -26.18 -12.34
N PRO A 756 32.41 -27.47 -12.17
CA PRO A 756 32.61 -28.49 -13.19
C PRO A 756 32.02 -28.08 -14.53
N GLN A 757 32.76 -28.32 -15.60
CA GLN A 757 32.39 -27.96 -16.98
C GLN A 757 32.64 -29.12 -17.93
N MET A 758 31.78 -29.28 -18.92
CA MET A 758 32.03 -30.21 -20.03
C MET A 758 31.66 -29.57 -21.36
N ILE A 759 32.39 -29.91 -22.41
CA ILE A 759 32.08 -29.55 -23.79
C ILE A 759 31.58 -30.82 -24.48
N VAL A 760 30.37 -30.74 -25.02
CA VAL A 760 29.68 -31.86 -25.67
C VAL A 760 29.39 -31.50 -27.11
N GLU A 761 29.57 -32.44 -28.04
CA GLU A 761 29.16 -32.29 -29.44
C GLU A 761 27.64 -32.06 -29.53
N VAL A 762 27.20 -31.15 -30.40
CA VAL A 762 25.78 -30.94 -30.71
C VAL A 762 25.50 -31.55 -32.09
N LYS A 763 24.68 -32.60 -32.13
CA LYS A 763 24.29 -33.27 -33.39
C LYS A 763 23.24 -32.46 -34.14
N GLU A 764 22.22 -32.00 -33.44
CA GLU A 764 21.18 -31.12 -33.98
C GLU A 764 20.44 -30.37 -32.87
N VAL A 765 19.80 -29.26 -33.23
CA VAL A 765 18.81 -28.57 -32.40
C VAL A 765 17.50 -28.61 -33.16
N VAL A 766 16.49 -29.24 -32.57
CA VAL A 766 15.16 -29.41 -33.16
C VAL A 766 14.10 -28.80 -32.25
N ILE A 767 12.90 -28.65 -32.79
CA ILE A 767 11.72 -28.36 -31.99
C ILE A 767 10.86 -29.61 -31.98
N GLU A 768 10.49 -30.03 -30.78
CA GLU A 768 9.50 -31.08 -30.58
C GLU A 768 8.17 -30.40 -30.25
N VAL A 769 7.11 -30.84 -30.94
CA VAL A 769 5.76 -30.31 -30.84
C VAL A 769 4.86 -31.46 -30.41
N ASP A 770 4.02 -31.22 -29.41
CA ASP A 770 3.07 -32.22 -28.93
C ASP A 770 1.92 -32.41 -29.94
N ASP A 771 1.46 -33.65 -30.11
CA ASP A 771 0.61 -34.17 -31.19
C ASP A 771 -0.38 -33.21 -31.88
N GLY A 772 -0.26 -33.13 -33.22
CA GLY A 772 -1.39 -32.90 -34.12
C GLY A 772 -1.76 -31.45 -34.44
N ASN A 773 -0.97 -30.83 -35.34
CA ASN A 773 -1.32 -29.62 -36.11
C ASN A 773 -1.42 -28.32 -35.29
N ALA A 774 -0.27 -27.75 -34.93
CA ALA A 774 -0.19 -26.39 -34.41
C ALA A 774 0.17 -25.41 -35.55
N GLU A 775 -0.82 -24.64 -36.04
CA GLU A 775 -0.57 -23.49 -36.93
C GLU A 775 0.26 -22.38 -36.23
N MET A 776 0.39 -22.44 -34.89
CA MET A 776 1.24 -21.56 -34.07
C MET A 776 2.04 -22.33 -33.00
N LEU A 777 3.34 -22.04 -32.91
CA LEU A 777 4.24 -22.53 -31.85
C LEU A 777 4.08 -21.67 -30.59
N THR A 778 3.76 -22.28 -29.45
CA THR A 778 3.62 -21.63 -28.14
C THR A 778 4.50 -22.33 -27.10
N SER A 779 4.74 -21.67 -25.96
CA SER A 779 5.49 -22.27 -24.82
C SER A 779 4.87 -23.56 -24.29
N ASP A 780 3.58 -23.75 -24.53
CA ASP A 780 2.79 -24.83 -23.92
C ASP A 780 2.66 -26.04 -24.86
N ASN A 781 3.02 -25.89 -26.14
CA ASN A 781 2.85 -26.93 -27.15
C ASN A 781 4.17 -27.36 -27.83
N CYS A 782 5.29 -26.72 -27.52
CA CYS A 782 6.57 -27.09 -28.10
C CYS A 782 7.78 -26.76 -27.19
N ASN A 783 8.86 -27.51 -27.39
CA ASN A 783 10.14 -27.33 -26.70
C ASN A 783 11.30 -27.43 -27.69
N PHE A 784 12.42 -26.76 -27.39
CA PHE A 784 13.68 -27.02 -28.09
C PHE A 784 14.34 -28.28 -27.52
N THR A 785 14.81 -29.15 -28.40
CA THR A 785 15.57 -30.34 -28.04
C THR A 785 16.94 -30.26 -28.68
N ILE A 786 17.98 -30.26 -27.84
CA ILE A 786 19.38 -30.27 -28.24
C ILE A 786 19.85 -31.72 -28.18
N VAL A 787 20.11 -32.32 -29.34
CA VAL A 787 20.59 -33.71 -29.44
C VAL A 787 22.10 -33.71 -29.24
N LEU A 788 22.56 -34.43 -28.22
CA LEU A 788 23.94 -34.46 -27.77
C LEU A 788 24.72 -35.62 -28.42
N GLY A 789 25.97 -35.34 -28.77
CA GLY A 789 26.95 -36.30 -29.26
C GLY A 789 27.94 -36.71 -28.17
N GLU A 790 29.20 -36.89 -28.55
CA GLU A 790 30.25 -37.29 -27.60
C GLU A 790 30.71 -36.12 -26.72
N ILE A 791 31.15 -36.44 -25.50
CA ILE A 791 31.82 -35.45 -24.63
C ILE A 791 33.24 -35.25 -25.13
N LEU A 792 33.53 -34.04 -25.60
CA LEU A 792 34.82 -33.66 -26.21
C LEU A 792 35.85 -33.20 -25.17
N GLU A 793 35.41 -32.52 -24.11
CA GLU A 793 36.28 -32.02 -23.04
C GLU A 793 35.59 -32.05 -21.69
N LYS A 794 36.35 -32.30 -20.62
CA LYS A 794 35.91 -32.22 -19.22
C LYS A 794 36.89 -31.34 -18.44
N THR A 795 36.38 -30.41 -17.64
CA THR A 795 37.18 -29.51 -16.79
C THR A 795 36.60 -29.53 -15.38
N ASN A 796 37.41 -29.88 -14.39
CA ASN A 796 36.99 -29.98 -12.98
C ASN A 796 35.83 -30.97 -12.72
N CYS A 797 35.63 -31.96 -13.60
CA CYS A 797 34.59 -33.00 -13.47
C CYS A 797 35.11 -34.28 -12.82
#